data_AF-A0A518E0Y7-F1
#
_entry.id   AF-A0A518E0Y7-F1
#
_cell.length_a   1.000
_cell.length_b   1.000
_cell.length_c   1.000
_cell.angle_alpha   90.00
_cell.angle_beta   90.00
_cell.angle_gamma   90.00
#
_symmetry.space_group_name_H-M   'P 1'
#
loop_
_entity.id
_entity.type
_entity.pdbx_description
1 polymer ?
#
loop_
_entity_poly.entity_id
_entity_poly.type
_entity_poly.pdbx_seq_one_letter_code
_entity_poly.pdbx_strand_id
1 'polypeptide(L)'
;MSIPEFWRLVIESRLLNTEQCQALNTEFSQAQSGGDVSALASWLVAKRAISAYHAKVLQAGRSGPFEYGDYRVFDRLEGRFAGMFRAAHRATGYPVILQFLAGAAVKNPQLWSTAASRTRRLAQVKHPQIQRVFEPVDLQSFKFAVIEDLQGRSLDSMLSKSPLPASEACRVIRLAALALGSLHEAKLIHGDIRPRNLWLEPSGNVRLLIDPFETPASFQSQQITDPDKLAARSDYLAPEMLHPGKEPDELTDIYGLGCTLYELVAGRPPFAGGEIDQKMQRHASEAIVPLEQFGAPQAVSQLVSYMMAKNAQVRYQEAAVVAQQVSQLVPQEQVQAPAPSVHPRLAAFEESLLQNKPTPSRTPGGAPSFAGIQTAGTAGTASGPAKAPLVVAEDRRKPGEPKAMFSKKNLTYLGISGAAAAVLALGLLIAWGMSGDESDPIAAGDPATTPTSATTPAGTPTDAAPTAPVVSGPNAQVVVPDDGETLWESPTMGQPISFRYVPPGSQILLYARPADLLATPQGAAALQALGPDFAAVRADWEKASGFPLEEVNQLIVSFHDNPGRAPRPCVVAYLKNPTTTNQLLEKWGDPAPTAQGEANFYNANGYSFYAPTQENGNTFVMGALPEIKDVIANGIGVAPMSREMGDLARTTDADRQLTLLVAPGYLYTDGRPLMAGPRERLLDPLKWFLSEGVKAALISANVTDHTYLEVRVVANLNKDRIDLATELRDKLDDIPGMIEDYMAYRLDPHPFWKKLANRYPGMIRELRARARVGDDDQQAMVNAVLPAAAASNLLKGGELTISQTPGAPLLASTDTKPTTPQTMDELLQFKTNMSFAQKSLEFALRDIAEDLKSELKNLPFDLEVKIIGADLEKDGLTRNQQVRDVVQRDKTVAEILTAVVVTAMATGKPPTDPAQKMIWVVGPDPDNPSKQSILITTRAAAEIKGYTLPAVFVGS
;
A
#
# COMPACT_ATOMS: atom_id res chain seq x y z
N MET A 1 -26.97 25.41 43.65
CA MET A 1 -26.92 26.45 42.59
C MET A 1 -28.03 27.43 42.84
N SER A 2 -27.75 28.74 42.77
CA SER A 2 -28.76 29.79 42.91
C SER A 2 -29.34 30.20 41.54
N ILE A 3 -30.51 30.86 41.53
CA ILE A 3 -31.11 31.40 40.28
C ILE A 3 -30.18 32.41 39.58
N PRO A 4 -29.53 33.37 40.27
CA PRO A 4 -28.56 34.26 39.64
C PRO A 4 -27.37 33.52 39.01
N GLU A 5 -26.89 32.47 39.67
CA GLU A 5 -25.82 31.61 39.16
C GLU A 5 -26.25 30.85 37.90
N PHE A 6 -27.49 30.34 37.86
CA PHE A 6 -28.06 29.71 36.67
C PHE A 6 -28.14 30.69 35.49
N TRP A 7 -28.63 31.92 35.71
CA TRP A 7 -28.66 32.95 34.67
C TRP A 7 -27.26 33.33 34.18
N ARG A 8 -26.27 33.38 35.08
CA ARG A 8 -24.87 33.59 34.69
C ARG A 8 -24.41 32.48 33.75
N LEU A 9 -24.68 31.21 34.07
CA LEU A 9 -24.33 30.08 33.20
C LEU A 9 -25.04 30.15 31.85
N VAL A 10 -26.31 30.60 31.79
CA VAL A 10 -27.04 30.80 30.54
C VAL A 10 -26.38 31.87 29.67
N ILE A 11 -25.95 33.00 30.23
CA ILE A 11 -25.25 34.05 29.49
C ILE A 11 -23.87 33.57 29.03
N GLU A 12 -23.08 32.95 29.93
CA GLU A 12 -21.77 32.36 29.60
C GLU A 12 -21.87 31.31 28.48
N SER A 13 -22.98 30.57 28.44
CA SER A 13 -23.24 29.55 27.43
C SER A 13 -23.52 30.08 26.03
N ARG A 14 -23.79 31.38 25.90
CA ARG A 14 -24.19 32.07 24.65
C ARG A 14 -25.48 31.55 24.00
N LEU A 15 -26.27 30.75 24.72
CA LEU A 15 -27.58 30.30 24.25
C LEU A 15 -28.56 31.46 24.08
N LEU A 16 -28.50 32.41 25.02
CA LEU A 16 -29.30 33.64 25.06
C LEU A 16 -28.38 34.83 25.35
N ASN A 17 -28.70 35.99 24.79
CA ASN A 17 -27.98 37.22 25.13
C ASN A 17 -28.50 37.83 26.45
N THR A 18 -27.80 38.83 26.97
CA THR A 18 -28.12 39.47 28.25
C THR A 18 -29.52 40.08 28.27
N GLU A 19 -29.95 40.72 27.17
CA GLU A 19 -31.28 41.34 27.06
C GLU A 19 -32.41 40.30 27.11
N GLN A 20 -32.25 39.19 26.37
CA GLN A 20 -33.18 38.06 26.38
C GLN A 20 -33.28 37.46 27.79
N CYS A 21 -32.16 37.32 28.50
CA CYS A 21 -32.15 36.80 29.87
C CYS A 21 -32.87 37.75 30.83
N GLN A 22 -32.68 39.06 30.72
CA GLN A 22 -33.36 40.05 31.55
C GLN A 22 -34.88 40.05 31.32
N ALA A 23 -35.31 39.99 30.05
CA ALA A 23 -36.72 39.91 29.69
C ALA A 23 -37.37 38.63 30.25
N LEU A 24 -36.75 37.47 30.05
CA LEU A 24 -37.25 36.18 30.54
C LEU A 24 -37.24 36.08 32.07
N ASN A 25 -36.25 36.68 32.74
CA ASN A 25 -36.21 36.73 34.21
C ASN A 25 -37.36 37.57 34.79
N THR A 26 -37.69 38.68 34.14
CA THR A 26 -38.82 39.53 34.53
C THR A 26 -40.14 38.77 34.37
N GLU A 27 -40.32 38.10 33.22
CA GLU A 27 -41.50 37.29 32.94
C GLU A 27 -41.64 36.11 33.92
N PHE A 28 -40.55 35.40 34.21
CA PHE A 28 -40.55 34.29 35.16
C PHE A 28 -40.92 34.76 36.58
N SER A 29 -40.38 35.90 37.02
CA SER A 29 -40.66 36.47 38.35
C SER A 29 -42.12 36.89 38.52
N GLN A 30 -42.78 37.28 37.42
CA GLN A 30 -44.22 37.59 37.40
C GLN A 30 -45.09 36.32 37.36
N ALA A 31 -44.62 35.26 36.69
CA ALA A 31 -45.36 34.02 36.51
C ALA A 31 -45.22 33.02 37.68
N GLN A 32 -44.11 33.04 38.41
CA GLN A 32 -43.85 32.17 39.57
C GLN A 32 -43.22 32.95 40.73
N SER A 33 -43.95 33.05 41.84
CA SER A 33 -43.40 33.57 43.10
C SER A 33 -42.69 32.45 43.88
N GLY A 34 -41.36 32.48 43.93
CA GLY A 34 -40.56 31.59 44.80
C GLY A 34 -40.13 30.24 44.19
N GLY A 35 -40.01 30.14 42.86
CA GLY A 35 -39.49 28.93 42.20
C GLY A 35 -38.01 28.67 42.48
N ASP A 36 -37.58 27.41 42.39
CA ASP A 36 -36.17 27.01 42.44
C ASP A 36 -35.55 26.95 41.03
N VAL A 37 -34.26 26.60 40.94
CA VAL A 37 -33.56 26.47 39.64
C VAL A 37 -34.21 25.41 38.73
N SER A 38 -34.84 24.38 39.30
CA SER A 38 -35.50 23.32 38.52
C SER A 38 -36.79 23.80 37.88
N ALA A 39 -37.57 24.59 38.62
CA ALA A 39 -38.77 25.25 38.12
C ALA A 39 -38.42 26.24 36.99
N LEU A 40 -37.37 27.07 37.18
CA LEU A 40 -36.88 27.98 36.14
C LEU A 40 -36.42 27.23 34.88
N ALA A 41 -35.60 26.19 35.04
CA ALA A 41 -35.09 25.43 33.90
C ALA A 41 -36.24 24.75 33.11
N SER A 42 -37.19 24.14 33.81
CA SER A 42 -38.37 23.51 33.19
C SER A 42 -39.26 24.55 32.48
N TRP A 43 -39.41 25.74 33.06
CA TRP A 43 -40.15 26.84 32.45
C TRP A 43 -39.49 27.35 31.17
N LEU A 44 -38.16 27.51 31.16
CA LEU A 44 -37.41 27.91 29.96
C LEU A 44 -37.48 26.84 28.85
N VAL A 45 -37.51 25.55 29.21
CA VAL A 45 -37.72 24.45 28.26
C VAL A 45 -39.13 24.49 27.68
N ALA A 46 -40.15 24.70 28.51
CA ALA A 46 -41.54 24.82 28.05
C ALA A 46 -41.74 26.02 27.10
N LYS A 47 -41.03 27.12 27.34
CA LYS A 47 -40.96 28.30 26.46
C LYS A 47 -40.14 28.09 25.19
N ARG A 48 -39.47 26.95 25.03
CA ARG A 48 -38.50 26.67 23.95
C ARG A 48 -37.34 27.66 23.88
N ALA A 49 -37.02 28.34 24.98
CA ALA A 49 -35.88 29.25 25.07
C ALA A 49 -34.56 28.47 25.14
N ILE A 50 -34.58 27.30 25.80
CA ILE A 50 -33.48 26.33 25.84
C ILE A 50 -34.05 24.91 25.68
N SER A 51 -33.22 23.91 25.37
CA SER A 51 -33.65 22.51 25.29
C SER A 51 -33.55 21.80 26.65
N ALA A 52 -34.18 20.62 26.77
CA ALA A 52 -34.04 19.77 27.95
C ALA A 52 -32.57 19.39 28.23
N TYR A 53 -31.77 19.20 27.18
CA TYR A 53 -30.34 18.97 27.30
C TYR A 53 -29.60 20.19 27.87
N HIS A 54 -29.89 21.39 27.37
CA HIS A 54 -29.32 22.63 27.92
C HIS A 54 -29.65 22.79 29.40
N ALA A 55 -30.92 22.63 29.77
CA ALA A 55 -31.37 22.66 31.16
C ALA A 55 -30.57 21.69 32.02
N LYS A 56 -30.46 20.42 31.62
CA LYS A 56 -29.71 19.38 32.34
C LYS A 56 -28.23 19.74 32.54
N VAL A 57 -27.57 20.29 31.51
CA VAL A 57 -26.15 20.66 31.57
C VAL A 57 -25.93 21.89 32.44
N LEU A 58 -26.77 22.91 32.30
CA LEU A 58 -26.74 24.14 33.09
C LEU A 58 -27.03 23.86 34.57
N GLN A 59 -28.02 23.01 34.87
CA GLN A 59 -28.35 22.54 36.21
C GLN A 59 -27.24 21.69 36.85
N ALA A 60 -26.34 21.11 36.05
CA ALA A 60 -25.13 20.46 36.55
C ALA A 60 -23.98 21.45 36.80
N GLY A 61 -24.21 22.77 36.68
CA GLY A 61 -23.22 23.82 36.94
C GLY A 61 -22.26 24.08 35.78
N ARG A 62 -22.59 23.64 34.55
CA ARG A 62 -21.73 23.79 33.37
C ARG A 62 -22.39 24.67 32.32
N SER A 63 -21.65 25.58 31.70
CA SER A 63 -22.14 26.49 30.66
C SER A 63 -21.96 25.96 29.23
N GLY A 64 -21.46 24.74 29.02
CA GLY A 64 -21.33 24.14 27.68
C GLY A 64 -19.99 23.41 27.48
N PRO A 65 -19.46 23.38 26.24
CA PRO A 65 -19.89 24.12 25.04
C PRO A 65 -21.20 23.60 24.39
N PHE A 66 -22.05 24.52 23.91
CA PHE A 66 -23.26 24.19 23.13
C PHE A 66 -23.18 24.61 21.65
N GLU A 67 -22.13 25.35 21.28
CA GLU A 67 -21.88 25.77 19.90
C GLU A 67 -20.57 25.18 19.41
N TYR A 68 -20.63 24.56 18.23
CA TYR A 68 -19.50 23.97 17.53
C TYR A 68 -19.50 24.49 16.09
N GLY A 69 -18.79 25.61 15.86
CA GLY A 69 -18.80 26.30 14.58
C GLY A 69 -20.21 26.79 14.25
N ASP A 70 -20.73 26.38 13.10
CA ASP A 70 -22.07 26.76 12.63
C ASP A 70 -23.19 25.88 13.21
N TYR A 71 -22.88 24.98 14.15
CA TYR A 71 -23.83 24.02 14.69
C TYR A 71 -24.09 24.25 16.18
N ARG A 72 -25.37 24.33 16.56
CA ARG A 72 -25.80 24.43 17.96
C ARG A 72 -26.40 23.11 18.42
N VAL A 73 -25.72 22.41 19.33
CA VAL A 73 -26.25 21.16 19.91
C VAL A 73 -27.45 21.46 20.78
N PHE A 74 -28.44 20.59 20.80
CA PHE A 74 -29.63 20.74 21.65
C PHE A 74 -30.13 19.43 22.22
N ASP A 75 -29.54 18.29 21.86
CA ASP A 75 -29.85 16.98 22.45
C ASP A 75 -28.62 16.07 22.44
N ARG A 76 -28.57 15.11 23.37
CA ARG A 76 -27.56 14.05 23.39
C ARG A 76 -28.24 12.73 23.06
N LEU A 77 -27.76 12.05 22.03
CA LEU A 77 -28.43 10.87 21.52
C LEU A 77 -28.09 9.61 22.32
N GLU A 78 -29.04 8.68 22.34
CA GLU A 78 -28.94 7.36 22.98
C GLU A 78 -29.01 6.24 21.92
N GLY A 79 -28.88 4.99 22.34
CA GLY A 79 -28.98 3.82 21.45
C GLY A 79 -27.87 3.75 20.39
N ARG A 80 -28.23 3.59 19.11
CA ARG A 80 -27.26 3.48 17.98
C ARG A 80 -26.37 4.72 17.82
N PHE A 81 -26.88 5.89 18.19
CA PHE A 81 -26.17 7.16 18.11
C PHE A 81 -25.61 7.60 19.47
N ALA A 82 -25.51 6.69 20.44
CA ALA A 82 -24.93 6.98 21.74
C ALA A 82 -23.54 7.62 21.61
N GLY A 83 -23.35 8.75 22.31
CA GLY A 83 -22.11 9.53 22.22
C GLY A 83 -22.11 10.63 21.15
N MET A 84 -23.14 10.70 20.32
CA MET A 84 -23.35 11.77 19.33
C MET A 84 -24.34 12.83 19.86
N PHE A 85 -24.38 13.99 19.20
CA PHE A 85 -25.27 15.08 19.57
C PHE A 85 -26.19 15.46 18.43
N ARG A 86 -27.47 15.72 18.74
CA ARG A 86 -28.37 16.38 17.79
C ARG A 86 -28.10 17.88 17.85
N ALA A 87 -27.98 18.51 16.69
CA ALA A 87 -27.70 19.93 16.56
C ALA A 87 -28.56 20.58 15.47
N ALA A 88 -28.65 21.89 15.50
CA ALA A 88 -29.25 22.69 14.44
C ALA A 88 -28.15 23.52 13.77
N HIS A 89 -28.10 23.49 12.44
CA HIS A 89 -27.29 24.43 11.68
C HIS A 89 -27.83 25.85 11.90
N ARG A 90 -26.99 26.79 12.32
CA ARG A 90 -27.42 28.10 12.83
C ARG A 90 -28.09 28.97 11.78
N ALA A 91 -27.54 29.01 10.57
CA ALA A 91 -28.05 29.89 9.53
C ALA A 91 -29.40 29.42 8.97
N THR A 92 -29.60 28.11 8.82
CA THR A 92 -30.78 27.54 8.16
C THR A 92 -31.76 26.89 9.14
N GLY A 93 -31.35 26.60 10.37
CA GLY A 93 -32.14 25.84 11.34
C GLY A 93 -32.40 24.41 10.91
N TYR A 94 -31.58 23.84 10.02
CA TYR A 94 -31.69 22.44 9.59
C TYR A 94 -31.14 21.49 10.68
N PRO A 95 -31.88 20.45 11.08
CA PRO A 95 -31.43 19.51 12.10
C PRO A 95 -30.39 18.54 11.53
N VAL A 96 -29.33 18.30 12.31
CA VAL A 96 -28.22 17.40 11.98
C VAL A 96 -27.79 16.61 13.21
N ILE A 97 -26.99 15.57 12.99
CA ILE A 97 -26.28 14.85 14.04
C ILE A 97 -24.78 15.15 13.90
N LEU A 98 -24.12 15.44 15.03
CA LEU A 98 -22.68 15.64 15.11
C LEU A 98 -22.04 14.39 15.71
N GLN A 99 -21.25 13.69 14.90
CA GLN A 99 -20.44 12.56 15.32
C GLN A 99 -19.02 13.03 15.57
N PHE A 100 -18.61 13.09 16.83
CA PHE A 100 -17.26 13.53 17.21
C PHE A 100 -16.24 12.39 17.07
N LEU A 101 -15.07 12.73 16.54
CA LEU A 101 -13.91 11.85 16.61
C LEU A 101 -13.38 11.86 18.05
N ALA A 102 -13.06 10.67 18.59
CA ALA A 102 -12.65 10.50 19.98
C ALA A 102 -11.26 9.88 20.12
N GLY A 103 -10.65 9.99 21.31
CA GLY A 103 -9.40 9.31 21.68
C GLY A 103 -8.15 9.84 20.97
N ALA A 104 -7.13 8.98 20.84
CA ALA A 104 -5.83 9.32 20.24
C ALA A 104 -5.95 9.78 18.78
N ALA A 105 -7.02 9.38 18.07
CA ALA A 105 -7.29 9.75 16.68
C ALA A 105 -7.52 11.26 16.47
N VAL A 106 -7.97 11.99 17.50
CA VAL A 106 -8.18 13.45 17.43
C VAL A 106 -6.86 14.21 17.22
N LYS A 107 -5.77 13.69 17.81
CA LYS A 107 -4.44 14.31 17.78
C LYS A 107 -3.54 13.78 16.67
N ASN A 108 -3.94 12.70 16.00
CA ASN A 108 -3.17 12.08 14.92
C ASN A 108 -3.60 12.67 13.56
N PRO A 109 -2.75 13.49 12.91
CA PRO A 109 -3.10 14.15 11.65
C PRO A 109 -3.41 13.16 10.51
N GLN A 110 -2.73 12.01 10.49
CA GLN A 110 -2.92 10.97 9.47
C GLN A 110 -4.29 10.31 9.63
N LEU A 111 -4.67 9.90 10.86
CA LEU A 111 -5.99 9.32 11.12
C LEU A 111 -7.12 10.30 10.79
N TRP A 112 -6.96 11.59 11.13
CA TRP A 112 -7.91 12.62 10.70
C TRP A 112 -7.97 12.77 9.19
N SER A 113 -6.83 12.80 8.49
CA SER A 113 -6.81 12.96 7.03
C SER A 113 -7.55 11.82 6.31
N THR A 114 -7.37 10.58 6.78
CA THR A 114 -8.03 9.39 6.24
C THR A 114 -9.54 9.45 6.52
N ALA A 115 -9.92 9.72 7.77
CA ALA A 115 -11.31 9.81 8.19
C ALA A 115 -12.05 10.95 7.46
N ALA A 116 -11.46 12.14 7.38
CA ALA A 116 -12.03 13.28 6.67
C ALA A 116 -12.10 13.04 5.15
N SER A 117 -11.12 12.35 4.55
CA SER A 117 -11.16 11.96 3.14
C SER A 117 -12.34 11.02 2.86
N ARG A 118 -12.51 9.98 3.70
CA ARG A 118 -13.66 9.06 3.64
C ARG A 118 -14.98 9.80 3.79
N THR A 119 -15.11 10.67 4.79
CA THR A 119 -16.31 11.50 5.02
C THR A 119 -16.66 12.34 3.79
N ARG A 120 -15.68 12.97 3.14
CA ARG A 120 -15.90 13.76 1.91
C ARG A 120 -16.36 12.90 0.74
N ARG A 121 -15.84 11.68 0.58
CA ARG A 121 -16.31 10.74 -0.46
C ARG A 121 -17.74 10.31 -0.20
N LEU A 122 -18.07 9.97 1.05
CA LEU A 122 -19.44 9.61 1.44
C LEU A 122 -20.43 10.76 1.22
N ALA A 123 -20.01 12.01 1.44
CA ALA A 123 -20.84 13.19 1.21
C ALA A 123 -21.23 13.40 -0.27
N GLN A 124 -20.51 12.79 -1.21
CA GLN A 124 -20.84 12.83 -2.64
C GLN A 124 -21.90 11.78 -3.00
N VAL A 125 -22.12 10.76 -2.18
CA VAL A 125 -23.08 9.69 -2.45
C VAL A 125 -24.48 10.15 -2.03
N LYS A 126 -25.30 10.53 -3.02
CA LYS A 126 -26.69 10.95 -2.82
C LYS A 126 -27.65 9.85 -3.23
N HIS A 127 -28.18 9.09 -2.27
CA HIS A 127 -29.13 8.01 -2.55
C HIS A 127 -30.32 7.98 -1.56
N PRO A 128 -31.56 7.69 -2.00
CA PRO A 128 -32.75 7.64 -1.13
C PRO A 128 -32.72 6.56 -0.04
N GLN A 129 -31.86 5.56 -0.17
CA GLN A 129 -31.68 4.49 0.83
C GLN A 129 -30.34 4.58 1.60
N ILE A 130 -29.55 5.65 1.48
CA ILE A 130 -28.30 5.84 2.27
C ILE A 130 -28.42 7.10 3.12
N GLN A 131 -28.16 7.02 4.43
CA GLN A 131 -28.10 8.18 5.32
C GLN A 131 -27.14 9.24 4.76
N ARG A 132 -27.56 10.51 4.70
CA ARG A 132 -26.68 11.55 4.18
C ARG A 132 -25.55 11.85 5.16
N VAL A 133 -24.34 11.88 4.63
CA VAL A 133 -23.16 12.49 5.25
C VAL A 133 -22.98 13.84 4.57
N PHE A 134 -22.75 14.90 5.32
CA PHE A 134 -22.69 16.26 4.77
C PHE A 134 -21.24 16.74 4.64
N GLU A 135 -20.50 16.78 5.75
CA GLU A 135 -19.12 17.28 5.75
C GLU A 135 -18.33 16.83 6.98
N PRO A 136 -16.99 16.74 6.89
CA PRO A 136 -16.11 16.77 8.05
C PRO A 136 -15.80 18.21 8.48
N VAL A 137 -15.83 18.47 9.78
CA VAL A 137 -15.55 19.78 10.39
C VAL A 137 -14.33 19.69 11.31
N ASP A 138 -13.42 20.65 11.17
CA ASP A 138 -12.20 20.78 11.98
C ASP A 138 -12.16 22.14 12.68
N LEU A 139 -12.39 22.17 13.99
CA LEU A 139 -12.40 23.38 14.82
C LEU A 139 -11.18 23.47 15.75
N GLN A 140 -10.03 22.90 15.35
CA GLN A 140 -8.79 22.76 16.14
C GLN A 140 -8.94 21.90 17.42
N SER A 141 -9.87 22.28 18.32
CA SER A 141 -10.18 21.59 19.57
C SER A 141 -11.14 20.41 19.38
N PHE A 142 -11.91 20.41 18.29
CA PHE A 142 -12.90 19.39 18.00
C PHE A 142 -12.87 19.02 16.52
N LYS A 143 -13.00 17.73 16.24
CA LYS A 143 -13.12 17.17 14.89
C LYS A 143 -14.36 16.30 14.87
N PHE A 144 -15.28 16.54 13.94
CA PHE A 144 -16.54 15.82 13.86
C PHE A 144 -17.07 15.74 12.44
N ALA A 145 -17.94 14.77 12.18
CA ALA A 145 -18.70 14.66 10.93
C ALA A 145 -20.13 15.14 11.18
N VAL A 146 -20.68 15.85 10.20
CA VAL A 146 -22.07 16.29 10.17
C VAL A 146 -22.85 15.29 9.33
N ILE A 147 -23.84 14.64 9.94
CA ILE A 147 -24.68 13.62 9.29
C ILE A 147 -26.16 13.92 9.49
N GLU A 148 -27.01 13.27 8.71
CA GLU A 148 -28.45 13.46 8.72
C GLU A 148 -29.13 13.00 10.01
N ASP A 149 -30.03 13.82 10.53
CA ASP A 149 -30.92 13.50 11.65
C ASP A 149 -32.16 12.76 11.17
N LEU A 150 -32.11 11.43 11.21
CA LEU A 150 -33.20 10.56 10.77
C LEU A 150 -34.28 10.39 11.84
N GLN A 151 -35.53 10.29 11.40
CA GLN A 151 -36.66 9.86 12.23
C GLN A 151 -36.89 8.36 12.07
N GLY A 152 -37.31 7.68 13.14
CA GLY A 152 -37.60 6.23 13.09
C GLY A 152 -36.78 5.44 14.10
N ARG A 153 -36.45 4.20 13.73
CA ARG A 153 -35.71 3.25 14.59
C ARG A 153 -34.92 2.23 13.78
N SER A 154 -33.91 1.63 14.40
CA SER A 154 -33.14 0.55 13.78
C SER A 154 -33.91 -0.78 13.75
N LEU A 155 -33.58 -1.64 12.79
CA LEU A 155 -34.27 -2.91 12.59
C LEU A 155 -34.01 -3.92 13.72
N ASP A 156 -32.83 -3.88 14.37
CA ASP A 156 -32.54 -4.70 15.57
C ASP A 156 -33.51 -4.42 16.74
N SER A 157 -33.87 -3.15 16.95
CA SER A 157 -34.86 -2.74 17.94
C SER A 157 -36.25 -3.33 17.62
N MET A 158 -36.58 -3.52 16.34
CA MET A 158 -37.81 -4.18 15.94
C MET A 158 -37.76 -5.69 16.15
N LEU A 159 -36.64 -6.33 15.79
CA LEU A 159 -36.45 -7.77 15.95
C LEU A 159 -36.53 -8.22 17.41
N SER A 160 -36.17 -7.36 18.36
CA SER A 160 -36.33 -7.64 19.80
C SER A 160 -37.78 -7.95 20.22
N LYS A 161 -38.79 -7.57 19.40
CA LYS A 161 -40.21 -7.84 19.66
C LYS A 161 -40.70 -9.10 18.96
N SER A 162 -40.41 -9.23 17.67
CA SER A 162 -40.79 -10.38 16.86
C SER A 162 -40.00 -10.41 15.54
N PRO A 163 -39.79 -11.59 14.95
CA PRO A 163 -39.33 -11.71 13.56
C PRO A 163 -40.27 -10.99 12.59
N LEU A 164 -39.77 -10.66 11.41
CA LEU A 164 -40.55 -10.05 10.34
C LEU A 164 -41.13 -11.14 9.40
N PRO A 165 -42.33 -10.90 8.82
CA PRO A 165 -42.82 -11.70 7.71
C PRO A 165 -41.80 -11.70 6.55
N ALA A 166 -41.63 -12.85 5.90
CA ALA A 166 -40.63 -13.01 4.83
C ALA A 166 -40.74 -11.97 3.72
N SER A 167 -41.96 -11.59 3.31
CA SER A 167 -42.18 -10.55 2.30
C SER A 167 -41.67 -9.17 2.74
N GLU A 168 -41.86 -8.82 4.00
CA GLU A 168 -41.39 -7.56 4.57
C GLU A 168 -39.87 -7.56 4.76
N ALA A 169 -39.30 -8.69 5.20
CA ALA A 169 -37.85 -8.86 5.26
C ALA A 169 -37.19 -8.73 3.88
N CYS A 170 -37.77 -9.35 2.84
CA CYS A 170 -37.34 -9.17 1.46
C CYS A 170 -37.46 -7.72 1.00
N ARG A 171 -38.56 -7.01 1.32
CA ARG A 171 -38.73 -5.60 0.99
C ARG A 171 -37.61 -4.73 1.60
N VAL A 172 -37.31 -4.93 2.87
CA VAL A 172 -36.23 -4.23 3.59
C VAL A 172 -34.86 -4.52 2.94
N ILE A 173 -34.57 -5.79 2.66
CA ILE A 173 -33.29 -6.22 2.09
C ILE A 173 -33.11 -5.72 0.67
N ARG A 174 -34.17 -5.65 -0.13
CA ARG A 174 -34.12 -5.03 -1.45
C ARG A 174 -33.70 -3.56 -1.37
N LEU A 175 -34.26 -2.79 -0.45
CA LEU A 175 -33.90 -1.38 -0.27
C LEU A 175 -32.44 -1.21 0.19
N ALA A 176 -31.98 -2.09 1.08
CA ALA A 176 -30.58 -2.14 1.49
C ALA A 176 -29.63 -2.55 0.34
N ALA A 177 -30.04 -3.48 -0.52
CA ALA A 177 -29.28 -3.88 -1.71
C ALA A 177 -29.15 -2.74 -2.73
N LEU A 178 -30.19 -1.93 -2.93
CA LEU A 178 -30.12 -0.73 -3.76
C LEU A 178 -29.12 0.29 -3.19
N ALA A 179 -29.14 0.49 -1.87
CA ALA A 179 -28.16 1.34 -1.18
C ALA A 179 -26.72 0.84 -1.37
N LEU A 180 -26.50 -0.47 -1.22
CA LEU A 180 -25.19 -1.09 -1.45
C LEU A 180 -24.72 -0.92 -2.89
N GLY A 181 -25.60 -1.09 -3.88
CA GLY A 181 -25.28 -0.86 -5.29
C GLY A 181 -24.69 0.52 -5.53
N SER A 182 -25.35 1.59 -5.05
CA SER A 182 -24.81 2.95 -5.18
C SER A 182 -23.51 3.19 -4.40
N LEU A 183 -23.30 2.54 -3.25
CA LEU A 183 -22.01 2.63 -2.54
C LEU A 183 -20.87 1.95 -3.34
N HIS A 184 -21.13 0.77 -3.87
CA HIS A 184 -20.17 -0.03 -4.65
C HIS A 184 -19.80 0.67 -5.97
N GLU A 185 -20.76 1.30 -6.65
CA GLU A 185 -20.52 2.17 -7.80
C GLU A 185 -19.56 3.33 -7.47
N ALA A 186 -19.70 3.92 -6.28
CA ALA A 186 -18.82 4.97 -5.77
C ALA A 186 -17.48 4.44 -5.21
N LYS A 187 -17.19 3.14 -5.37
CA LYS A 187 -16.00 2.44 -4.85
C LYS A 187 -15.85 2.58 -3.33
N LEU A 188 -16.97 2.52 -2.63
CA LEU A 188 -17.05 2.52 -1.17
C LEU A 188 -17.66 1.21 -0.69
N ILE A 189 -16.95 0.50 0.17
CA ILE A 189 -17.45 -0.71 0.82
C ILE A 189 -18.08 -0.33 2.17
N HIS A 190 -19.17 -1.00 2.53
CA HIS A 190 -19.81 -0.77 3.81
C HIS A 190 -19.15 -1.56 4.95
N GLY A 191 -18.94 -2.86 4.78
CA GLY A 191 -18.19 -3.74 5.69
C GLY A 191 -18.83 -4.00 7.06
N ASP A 192 -20.11 -3.64 7.27
CA ASP A 192 -20.85 -3.87 8.52
C ASP A 192 -22.37 -3.93 8.27
N ILE A 193 -22.81 -4.79 7.34
CA ILE A 193 -24.23 -4.93 7.00
C ILE A 193 -24.93 -5.83 8.01
N ARG A 194 -25.78 -5.23 8.86
CA ARG A 194 -26.49 -5.86 9.97
C ARG A 194 -27.80 -5.11 10.28
N PRO A 195 -28.79 -5.71 10.96
CA PRO A 195 -30.04 -5.01 11.30
C PRO A 195 -29.84 -3.69 12.06
N ARG A 196 -28.80 -3.59 12.90
CA ARG A 196 -28.46 -2.36 13.63
C ARG A 196 -28.10 -1.17 12.74
N ASN A 197 -27.63 -1.41 11.52
CA ASN A 197 -27.28 -0.38 10.54
C ASN A 197 -28.36 -0.21 9.45
N LEU A 198 -29.52 -0.86 9.59
CA LEU A 198 -30.70 -0.59 8.79
C LEU A 198 -31.68 0.22 9.63
N TRP A 199 -32.14 1.34 9.10
CA TRP A 199 -33.03 2.27 9.80
C TRP A 199 -34.37 2.37 9.09
N LEU A 200 -35.46 2.04 9.80
CA LEU A 200 -36.82 2.14 9.30
C LEU A 200 -37.42 3.50 9.66
N GLU A 201 -37.75 4.27 8.64
CA GLU A 201 -38.47 5.54 8.78
C GLU A 201 -39.98 5.29 8.95
N PRO A 202 -40.73 6.23 9.58
CA PRO A 202 -42.19 6.13 9.69
C PRO A 202 -42.93 6.01 8.37
N SER A 203 -42.34 6.49 7.26
CA SER A 203 -42.86 6.34 5.90
C SER A 203 -42.77 4.91 5.36
N GLY A 204 -42.07 4.01 6.04
CA GLY A 204 -41.76 2.66 5.58
C GLY A 204 -40.49 2.57 4.73
N ASN A 205 -39.79 3.69 4.50
CA ASN A 205 -38.48 3.69 3.82
C ASN A 205 -37.38 3.12 4.73
N VAL A 206 -36.35 2.54 4.11
CA VAL A 206 -35.19 1.99 4.81
C VAL A 206 -33.94 2.78 4.42
N ARG A 207 -33.20 3.26 5.43
CA ARG A 207 -31.94 3.99 5.28
C ARG A 207 -30.80 3.12 5.81
N LEU A 208 -29.79 2.89 4.97
CA LEU A 208 -28.53 2.27 5.35
C LEU A 208 -27.68 3.31 6.08
N LEU A 209 -27.34 3.01 7.32
CA LEU A 209 -26.51 3.86 8.17
C LEU A 209 -25.04 3.52 7.96
N ILE A 210 -24.22 4.52 7.66
CA ILE A 210 -22.78 4.35 7.44
C ILE A 210 -21.99 5.21 8.39
N ASP A 211 -20.95 4.65 9.00
CA ASP A 211 -20.05 5.43 9.84
C ASP A 211 -19.07 6.24 8.95
N PRO A 212 -19.03 7.57 9.07
CA PRO A 212 -18.19 8.42 8.24
C PRO A 212 -16.69 8.33 8.57
N PHE A 213 -16.33 7.80 9.74
CA PHE A 213 -14.96 7.71 10.24
C PHE A 213 -14.44 6.28 10.30
N GLU A 214 -15.30 5.28 10.40
CA GLU A 214 -14.89 3.87 10.41
C GLU A 214 -14.61 3.37 8.98
N THR A 215 -13.37 2.97 8.74
CA THR A 215 -12.98 2.26 7.52
C THR A 215 -13.23 0.76 7.74
N PRO A 216 -13.90 0.06 6.80
CA PRO A 216 -13.97 -1.39 6.80
C PRO A 216 -12.56 -1.97 6.86
N ALA A 217 -12.28 -2.77 7.87
CA ALA A 217 -10.95 -3.32 8.11
C ALA A 217 -11.02 -4.85 8.25
N SER A 218 -9.86 -5.49 8.10
CA SER A 218 -9.73 -6.92 8.31
C SER A 218 -10.07 -7.29 9.76
N PHE A 219 -10.60 -8.51 9.93
CA PHE A 219 -11.03 -9.04 11.22
C PHE A 219 -9.91 -9.07 12.28
N GLN A 220 -8.65 -9.17 11.83
CA GLN A 220 -7.45 -9.20 12.68
C GLN A 220 -6.77 -7.83 12.82
N SER A 221 -7.34 -6.75 12.29
CA SER A 221 -6.74 -5.42 12.42
C SER A 221 -6.75 -4.96 13.89
N GLN A 222 -5.60 -4.50 14.38
CA GLN A 222 -5.43 -3.85 15.69
C GLN A 222 -6.28 -2.58 15.87
N GLN A 223 -7.07 -2.21 14.86
CA GLN A 223 -7.96 -1.05 14.85
C GLN A 223 -9.27 -1.28 15.59
N ILE A 224 -9.65 -2.54 15.87
CA ILE A 224 -10.88 -2.85 16.62
C ILE A 224 -10.58 -2.78 18.12
N THR A 225 -10.79 -1.60 18.67
CA THR A 225 -10.48 -1.24 20.07
C THR A 225 -11.50 -1.75 21.10
N ASP A 226 -12.55 -2.45 20.65
CA ASP A 226 -13.71 -2.83 21.46
C ASP A 226 -14.13 -4.30 21.16
N PRO A 227 -13.76 -5.26 22.03
CA PRO A 227 -14.06 -6.68 21.86
C PRO A 227 -15.57 -6.98 21.75
N ASP A 228 -16.41 -6.22 22.45
CA ASP A 228 -17.87 -6.44 22.46
C ASP A 228 -18.48 -6.07 21.10
N LYS A 229 -17.96 -5.00 20.47
CA LYS A 229 -18.36 -4.65 19.10
C LYS A 229 -17.95 -5.70 18.08
N LEU A 230 -16.75 -6.28 18.24
CA LEU A 230 -16.29 -7.35 17.36
C LEU A 230 -17.14 -8.62 17.51
N ALA A 231 -17.46 -9.00 18.74
CA ALA A 231 -18.32 -10.14 19.04
C ALA A 231 -19.69 -9.98 18.37
N ALA A 232 -20.30 -8.79 18.44
CA ALA A 232 -21.57 -8.52 17.78
C ALA A 232 -21.48 -8.51 16.24
N ARG A 233 -20.33 -8.10 15.67
CA ARG A 233 -20.11 -8.09 14.21
C ARG A 233 -19.90 -9.49 13.64
N SER A 234 -19.29 -10.38 14.42
CA SER A 234 -18.93 -11.74 13.98
C SER A 234 -20.12 -12.58 13.49
N ASP A 235 -21.36 -12.30 13.92
CA ASP A 235 -22.58 -12.97 13.45
C ASP A 235 -22.92 -12.75 11.97
N TYR A 236 -22.23 -11.82 11.30
CA TYR A 236 -22.54 -11.39 9.94
C TYR A 236 -21.31 -11.33 9.03
N LEU A 237 -20.13 -11.70 9.53
CA LEU A 237 -18.90 -11.64 8.77
C LEU A 237 -18.84 -12.79 7.77
N ALA A 238 -18.41 -12.48 6.55
CA ALA A 238 -18.20 -13.48 5.53
C ALA A 238 -17.01 -14.38 5.87
N PRO A 239 -17.04 -15.67 5.49
CA PRO A 239 -16.00 -16.63 5.86
C PRO A 239 -14.62 -16.25 5.36
N GLU A 240 -14.51 -15.54 4.24
CA GLU A 240 -13.23 -15.06 3.72
C GLU A 240 -12.55 -14.03 4.62
N MET A 241 -13.27 -13.39 5.56
CA MET A 241 -12.71 -12.48 6.56
C MET A 241 -11.83 -13.19 7.60
N LEU A 242 -11.88 -14.52 7.67
CA LEU A 242 -10.92 -15.32 8.45
C LEU A 242 -9.50 -15.25 7.89
N HIS A 243 -9.34 -14.95 6.60
CA HIS A 243 -8.02 -14.84 6.01
C HIS A 243 -7.31 -13.59 6.56
N PRO A 244 -6.13 -13.74 7.17
CA PRO A 244 -5.33 -12.61 7.62
C PRO A 244 -5.17 -11.57 6.50
N GLY A 245 -5.34 -10.29 6.82
CA GLY A 245 -5.17 -9.20 5.84
C GLY A 245 -6.27 -9.04 4.78
N LYS A 246 -7.27 -9.92 4.71
CA LYS A 246 -8.41 -9.74 3.79
C LYS A 246 -9.25 -8.54 4.23
N GLU A 247 -9.28 -7.51 3.39
CA GLU A 247 -10.18 -6.37 3.56
C GLU A 247 -11.59 -6.70 3.04
N PRO A 248 -12.64 -6.10 3.64
CA PRO A 248 -13.99 -6.20 3.11
C PRO A 248 -14.08 -5.65 1.67
N ASP A 249 -14.72 -6.41 0.81
CA ASP A 249 -15.14 -6.06 -0.55
C ASP A 249 -16.67 -6.15 -0.74
N GLU A 250 -17.12 -5.97 -1.98
CA GLU A 250 -18.53 -5.97 -2.38
C GLU A 250 -19.22 -7.31 -2.07
N LEU A 251 -18.50 -8.44 -2.17
CA LEU A 251 -19.06 -9.78 -1.95
C LEU A 251 -19.21 -10.10 -0.46
N THR A 252 -18.37 -9.51 0.39
CA THR A 252 -18.56 -9.50 1.85
C THR A 252 -19.84 -8.78 2.27
N ASP A 253 -20.14 -7.62 1.66
CA ASP A 253 -21.37 -6.89 1.92
C ASP A 253 -22.61 -7.70 1.53
N ILE A 254 -22.55 -8.43 0.41
CA ILE A 254 -23.63 -9.33 -0.03
C ILE A 254 -23.83 -10.49 0.96
N TYR A 255 -22.74 -11.04 1.52
CA TYR A 255 -22.84 -12.07 2.56
C TYR A 255 -23.49 -11.54 3.84
N GLY A 256 -23.06 -10.37 4.32
CA GLY A 256 -23.64 -9.71 5.49
C GLY A 256 -25.12 -9.36 5.28
N LEU A 257 -25.48 -8.96 4.05
CA LEU A 257 -26.87 -8.75 3.65
C LEU A 257 -27.68 -10.07 3.70
N GLY A 258 -27.08 -11.20 3.34
CA GLY A 258 -27.70 -12.52 3.42
C GLY A 258 -27.93 -12.95 4.87
N CYS A 259 -26.93 -12.75 5.74
CA CYS A 259 -27.05 -12.97 7.20
C CYS A 259 -28.16 -12.09 7.80
N THR A 260 -28.25 -10.84 7.35
CA THR A 260 -29.29 -9.90 7.79
C THR A 260 -30.67 -10.35 7.34
N LEU A 261 -30.84 -10.80 6.08
CA LEU A 261 -32.11 -11.35 5.60
C LEU A 261 -32.53 -12.59 6.42
N TYR A 262 -31.58 -13.48 6.67
CA TYR A 262 -31.81 -14.67 7.49
C TYR A 262 -32.35 -14.29 8.87
N GLU A 263 -31.69 -13.36 9.56
CA GLU A 263 -32.09 -12.96 10.91
C GLU A 263 -33.44 -12.24 10.93
N LEU A 264 -33.72 -11.40 9.94
CA LEU A 264 -35.01 -10.70 9.87
C LEU A 264 -36.19 -11.68 9.83
N VAL A 265 -36.00 -12.85 9.21
CA VAL A 265 -37.01 -13.91 9.09
C VAL A 265 -36.98 -14.87 10.28
N ALA A 266 -35.80 -15.37 10.66
CA ALA A 266 -35.64 -16.37 11.70
C ALA A 266 -35.68 -15.80 13.13
N GLY A 267 -35.55 -14.48 13.29
CA GLY A 267 -35.45 -13.78 14.57
C GLY A 267 -34.10 -13.91 15.27
N ARG A 268 -33.13 -14.59 14.64
CA ARG A 268 -31.77 -14.80 15.17
C ARG A 268 -30.76 -14.95 14.03
N PRO A 269 -29.49 -14.57 14.25
CA PRO A 269 -28.46 -14.73 13.22
C PRO A 269 -28.24 -16.21 12.85
N PRO A 270 -27.69 -16.48 11.66
CA PRO A 270 -27.55 -17.84 11.12
C PRO A 270 -26.72 -18.76 12.01
N PHE A 271 -25.66 -18.25 12.63
CA PHE A 271 -24.77 -19.01 13.50
C PHE A 271 -24.60 -18.32 14.86
N ALA A 272 -25.69 -18.19 15.62
CA ALA A 272 -25.69 -17.54 16.93
C ALA A 272 -24.82 -18.28 17.98
N GLY A 273 -24.34 -17.55 19.00
CA GLY A 273 -23.62 -18.09 20.16
C GLY A 273 -22.14 -18.44 19.90
N GLY A 274 -21.45 -18.98 20.91
CA GLY A 274 -20.06 -19.41 20.81
C GLY A 274 -19.03 -18.26 20.79
N GLU A 275 -17.76 -18.63 20.94
CA GLU A 275 -16.64 -17.70 20.79
C GLU A 275 -16.49 -17.24 19.34
N ILE A 276 -15.84 -16.09 19.16
CA ILE A 276 -15.65 -15.44 17.86
C ILE A 276 -15.09 -16.41 16.81
N ASP A 277 -14.03 -17.16 17.13
CA ASP A 277 -13.40 -18.12 16.21
C ASP A 277 -14.32 -19.29 15.86
N GLN A 278 -15.05 -19.82 16.84
CA GLN A 278 -16.01 -20.91 16.62
C GLN A 278 -17.14 -20.45 15.70
N LYS A 279 -17.58 -19.20 15.86
CA LYS A 279 -18.60 -18.60 15.01
C LYS A 279 -18.11 -18.45 13.57
N MET A 280 -16.91 -17.91 13.39
CA MET A 280 -16.32 -17.79 12.06
C MET A 280 -16.09 -19.16 11.39
N GLN A 281 -15.73 -20.19 12.15
CA GLN A 281 -15.61 -21.55 11.63
C GLN A 281 -16.96 -22.10 11.13
N ARG A 282 -18.06 -21.80 11.82
CA ARG A 282 -19.42 -22.15 11.35
C ARG A 282 -19.80 -21.35 10.10
N HIS A 283 -19.47 -20.06 10.05
CA HIS A 283 -19.62 -19.27 8.83
C HIS A 283 -18.86 -19.88 7.65
N ALA A 284 -17.71 -20.53 7.86
CA ALA A 284 -16.90 -21.18 6.82
C ALA A 284 -17.39 -22.57 6.41
N SER A 285 -17.95 -23.36 7.34
CA SER A 285 -18.17 -24.81 7.12
C SER A 285 -19.61 -25.28 7.27
N GLU A 286 -20.41 -24.65 8.13
CA GLU A 286 -21.76 -25.14 8.47
C GLU A 286 -22.80 -24.61 7.48
N ALA A 287 -23.76 -25.45 7.08
CA ALA A 287 -24.90 -25.02 6.29
C ALA A 287 -25.91 -24.27 7.18
N ILE A 288 -26.57 -23.25 6.63
CA ILE A 288 -27.65 -22.56 7.35
C ILE A 288 -28.87 -23.46 7.51
N VAL A 289 -29.63 -23.28 8.58
CA VAL A 289 -30.95 -23.93 8.72
C VAL A 289 -31.89 -23.35 7.65
N PRO A 290 -32.59 -24.17 6.86
CA PRO A 290 -33.50 -23.66 5.82
C PRO A 290 -34.61 -22.78 6.43
N LEU A 291 -34.88 -21.61 5.83
CA LEU A 291 -35.86 -20.64 6.32
C LEU A 291 -37.32 -21.13 6.22
N GLU A 292 -37.58 -22.21 5.51
CA GLU A 292 -38.87 -22.92 5.49
C GLU A 292 -39.28 -23.36 6.90
N GLN A 293 -38.31 -23.70 7.76
CA GLN A 293 -38.58 -24.04 9.16
C GLN A 293 -39.10 -22.86 9.98
N PHE A 294 -38.88 -21.63 9.50
CA PHE A 294 -39.38 -20.40 10.10
C PHE A 294 -40.56 -19.80 9.31
N GLY A 295 -41.16 -20.57 8.39
CA GLY A 295 -42.36 -20.18 7.64
C GLY A 295 -42.08 -19.34 6.38
N ALA A 296 -40.84 -19.27 5.90
CA ALA A 296 -40.52 -18.58 4.66
C ALA A 296 -40.74 -19.48 3.41
N PRO A 297 -41.10 -18.91 2.25
CA PRO A 297 -41.11 -19.64 0.99
C PRO A 297 -39.72 -20.17 0.60
N GLN A 298 -39.67 -21.32 -0.07
CA GLN A 298 -38.42 -21.95 -0.53
C GLN A 298 -37.52 -21.02 -1.34
N ALA A 299 -38.11 -20.16 -2.16
CA ALA A 299 -37.36 -19.20 -2.97
C ALA A 299 -36.56 -18.20 -2.11
N VAL A 300 -37.05 -17.84 -0.91
CA VAL A 300 -36.32 -16.98 0.03
C VAL A 300 -35.12 -17.72 0.63
N SER A 301 -35.28 -18.99 1.01
CA SER A 301 -34.17 -19.85 1.47
C SER A 301 -33.08 -20.00 0.41
N GLN A 302 -33.47 -20.23 -0.85
CA GLN A 302 -32.53 -20.35 -1.95
C GLN A 302 -31.75 -19.05 -2.16
N LEU A 303 -32.44 -17.90 -2.19
CA LEU A 303 -31.81 -16.59 -2.30
C LEU A 303 -30.76 -16.38 -1.19
N VAL A 304 -31.12 -16.61 0.07
CA VAL A 304 -30.20 -16.48 1.21
C VAL A 304 -29.02 -17.44 1.08
N SER A 305 -29.24 -18.66 0.61
CA SER A 305 -28.18 -19.64 0.38
C SER A 305 -27.17 -19.17 -0.68
N TYR A 306 -27.63 -18.54 -1.76
CA TYR A 306 -26.74 -17.94 -2.77
C TYR A 306 -25.98 -16.74 -2.21
N MET A 307 -26.63 -15.84 -1.48
CA MET A 307 -25.98 -14.68 -0.86
C MET A 307 -24.93 -15.10 0.19
N MET A 308 -25.20 -16.18 0.93
CA MET A 308 -24.33 -16.72 1.97
C MET A 308 -23.46 -17.90 1.50
N ALA A 309 -23.27 -18.07 0.18
CA ALA A 309 -22.42 -19.12 -0.33
C ALA A 309 -21.00 -18.98 0.23
N LYS A 310 -20.42 -20.10 0.68
CA LYS A 310 -19.10 -20.10 1.35
C LYS A 310 -18.01 -19.61 0.40
N ASN A 311 -18.05 -20.08 -0.84
CA ASN A 311 -17.26 -19.53 -1.93
C ASN A 311 -17.90 -18.23 -2.45
N ALA A 312 -17.20 -17.10 -2.30
CA ALA A 312 -17.66 -15.79 -2.74
C ALA A 312 -17.98 -15.72 -4.26
N GLN A 313 -17.33 -16.53 -5.10
CA GLN A 313 -17.60 -16.57 -6.54
C GLN A 313 -18.95 -17.20 -6.91
N VAL A 314 -19.57 -17.95 -5.99
CA VAL A 314 -20.90 -18.55 -6.17
C VAL A 314 -22.02 -17.56 -5.80
N ARG A 315 -21.68 -16.48 -5.07
CA ARG A 315 -22.64 -15.45 -4.68
C ARG A 315 -23.06 -14.62 -5.89
N TYR A 316 -24.10 -13.82 -5.70
CA TYR A 316 -24.36 -12.70 -6.60
C TYR A 316 -23.14 -11.79 -6.64
N GLN A 317 -22.70 -11.41 -7.84
CA GLN A 317 -21.49 -10.61 -8.02
C GLN A 317 -21.76 -9.10 -7.85
N GLU A 318 -23.02 -8.69 -7.82
CA GLU A 318 -23.43 -7.29 -7.71
C GLU A 318 -24.67 -7.16 -6.81
N ALA A 319 -24.68 -6.16 -5.92
CA ALA A 319 -25.82 -5.89 -5.05
C ALA A 319 -27.09 -5.49 -5.82
N ALA A 320 -26.93 -4.87 -7.01
CA ALA A 320 -28.06 -4.57 -7.90
C ALA A 320 -28.79 -5.83 -8.37
N VAL A 321 -28.05 -6.91 -8.66
CA VAL A 321 -28.63 -8.21 -9.03
C VAL A 321 -29.40 -8.79 -7.85
N VAL A 322 -28.88 -8.69 -6.63
CA VAL A 322 -29.61 -9.09 -5.42
C VAL A 322 -30.93 -8.32 -5.31
N ALA A 323 -30.92 -7.00 -5.47
CA ALA A 323 -32.13 -6.18 -5.42
C ALA A 323 -33.18 -6.62 -6.45
N GLN A 324 -32.74 -6.98 -7.66
CA GLN A 324 -33.60 -7.50 -8.72
C GLN A 324 -34.19 -8.86 -8.36
N GLN A 325 -33.40 -9.81 -7.86
CA GLN A 325 -33.88 -11.14 -7.49
C GLN A 325 -34.86 -11.06 -6.31
N VAL A 326 -34.54 -10.26 -5.29
CA VAL A 326 -35.42 -10.04 -4.13
C VAL A 326 -36.74 -9.40 -4.56
N SER A 327 -36.75 -8.54 -5.58
CA SER A 327 -37.98 -7.88 -6.04
C SER A 327 -39.08 -8.84 -6.51
N GLN A 328 -38.71 -10.04 -6.97
CA GLN A 328 -39.65 -11.07 -7.40
C GLN A 328 -40.36 -11.75 -6.21
N LEU A 329 -39.82 -11.57 -5.00
CA LEU A 329 -40.31 -12.15 -3.74
C LEU A 329 -41.10 -11.13 -2.90
N VAL A 330 -41.25 -9.90 -3.39
CA VAL A 330 -41.98 -8.82 -2.75
C VAL A 330 -43.30 -8.58 -3.51
N PRO A 331 -44.45 -8.45 -2.82
CA PRO A 331 -45.71 -8.09 -3.47
C PRO A 331 -45.57 -6.81 -4.29
N GLN A 332 -46.12 -6.75 -5.51
CA GLN A 332 -45.89 -5.63 -6.45
C GLN A 332 -46.25 -4.27 -5.86
N GLU A 333 -47.28 -4.20 -5.02
CA GLU A 333 -47.72 -3.01 -4.29
C GLU A 333 -46.64 -2.44 -3.34
N GLN A 334 -45.70 -3.30 -2.91
CA GLN A 334 -44.62 -2.99 -1.97
C GLN A 334 -43.23 -2.87 -2.65
N VAL A 335 -43.14 -3.13 -3.95
CA VAL A 335 -41.89 -3.04 -4.72
C VAL A 335 -41.47 -1.58 -4.94
N GLN A 336 -42.43 -0.65 -5.03
CA GLN A 336 -42.10 0.77 -5.11
C GLN A 336 -41.53 1.24 -3.78
N ALA A 337 -40.31 1.80 -3.82
CA ALA A 337 -39.72 2.41 -2.64
C ALA A 337 -40.56 3.65 -2.26
N PRO A 338 -41.01 3.77 -1.00
CA PRO A 338 -41.66 4.98 -0.56
C PRO A 338 -40.70 6.17 -0.73
N ALA A 339 -41.23 7.30 -1.19
CA ALA A 339 -40.43 8.51 -1.36
C ALA A 339 -39.81 8.90 -0.01
N PRO A 340 -38.50 9.23 0.03
CA PRO A 340 -37.87 9.66 1.27
C PRO A 340 -38.53 10.96 1.75
N SER A 341 -38.75 11.06 3.05
CA SER A 341 -39.23 12.28 3.69
C SER A 341 -38.17 13.37 3.61
N VAL A 342 -38.26 14.25 2.60
CA VAL A 342 -37.32 15.37 2.46
C VAL A 342 -37.72 16.50 3.40
N HIS A 343 -36.83 16.86 4.31
CA HIS A 343 -37.08 17.99 5.22
C HIS A 343 -37.05 19.32 4.43
N PRO A 344 -38.01 20.24 4.63
CA PRO A 344 -38.15 21.46 3.81
C PRO A 344 -36.90 22.36 3.77
N ARG A 345 -36.11 22.35 4.83
CA ARG A 345 -34.88 23.17 4.96
C ARG A 345 -33.61 22.49 4.43
N LEU A 346 -33.69 21.26 3.90
CA LEU A 346 -32.52 20.54 3.42
C LEU A 346 -31.83 21.28 2.26
N ALA A 347 -32.61 21.78 1.29
CA ALA A 347 -32.06 22.48 0.14
C ALA A 347 -31.28 23.75 0.55
N ALA A 348 -31.86 24.57 1.43
CA ALA A 348 -31.21 25.77 1.96
C ALA A 348 -29.92 25.42 2.75
N PHE A 349 -29.92 24.30 3.46
CA PHE A 349 -28.73 23.81 4.16
C PHE A 349 -27.63 23.37 3.20
N GLU A 350 -27.95 22.52 2.22
CA GLU A 350 -26.98 22.08 1.20
C GLU A 350 -26.40 23.27 0.44
N GLU A 351 -27.22 24.28 0.12
CA GLU A 351 -26.77 25.52 -0.51
C GLU A 351 -25.82 26.32 0.40
N SER A 352 -26.15 26.45 1.68
CA SER A 352 -25.27 27.11 2.67
C SER A 352 -23.91 26.42 2.79
N LEU A 353 -23.85 25.08 2.73
CA LEU A 353 -22.60 24.33 2.76
C LEU A 353 -21.73 24.57 1.52
N LEU A 354 -22.36 24.79 0.36
CA LEU A 354 -21.65 25.11 -0.89
C LEU A 354 -21.08 26.53 -0.87
N GLN A 355 -21.82 27.49 -0.31
CA GLN A 355 -21.40 28.89 -0.21
C GLN A 355 -20.32 29.11 0.86
N ASN A 356 -20.36 28.34 1.97
CA ASN A 356 -19.39 28.44 3.06
C ASN A 356 -18.14 27.57 2.87
N LYS A 357 -18.00 26.85 1.74
CA LYS A 357 -16.68 26.31 1.37
C LYS A 357 -15.73 27.49 1.17
N PRO A 358 -14.51 27.47 1.73
CA PRO A 358 -13.54 28.52 1.48
C PRO A 358 -13.24 28.54 -0.02
N THR A 359 -13.89 29.45 -0.73
CA THR A 359 -13.49 29.84 -2.07
C THR A 359 -12.14 30.54 -1.90
N PRO A 360 -11.09 30.16 -2.66
CA PRO A 360 -9.87 30.96 -2.68
C PRO A 360 -10.19 32.26 -3.41
N SER A 361 -10.76 33.23 -2.68
CA SER A 361 -11.10 34.54 -3.23
C SER A 361 -10.48 35.63 -2.37
N ARG A 362 -9.51 36.29 -3.02
CA ARG A 362 -9.36 37.76 -3.15
C ARG A 362 -9.42 38.55 -1.84
N THR A 363 -8.28 39.17 -1.56
CA THR A 363 -8.06 40.32 -0.69
C THR A 363 -9.29 41.22 -0.54
N PRO A 364 -9.64 41.58 0.70
CA PRO A 364 -10.01 42.97 0.97
C PRO A 364 -9.09 43.53 2.07
N GLY A 365 -8.48 44.68 1.76
CA GLY A 365 -7.81 45.51 2.76
C GLY A 365 -8.81 46.12 3.75
N GLY A 366 -8.26 46.65 4.84
CA GLY A 366 -8.96 47.52 5.78
C GLY A 366 -9.05 46.97 7.19
N ALA A 367 -8.03 47.21 7.99
CA ALA A 367 -8.14 47.15 9.45
C ALA A 367 -9.03 48.29 9.96
N PRO A 368 -9.66 48.10 11.13
CA PRO A 368 -9.56 49.12 12.16
C PRO A 368 -8.89 48.59 13.42
N SER A 369 -8.03 49.46 13.95
CA SER A 369 -7.34 49.44 15.23
C SER A 369 -8.26 49.18 16.43
N PHE A 370 -7.77 48.40 17.39
CA PHE A 370 -7.99 48.71 18.81
C PHE A 370 -6.69 48.50 19.60
N ALA A 371 -6.30 49.59 20.26
CA ALA A 371 -5.14 49.72 21.11
C ALA A 371 -5.39 49.18 22.52
N GLY A 372 -4.34 48.56 23.08
CA GLY A 372 -3.85 48.82 24.44
C GLY A 372 -4.69 48.40 25.63
N ILE A 373 -4.36 47.25 26.23
CA ILE A 373 -4.34 47.10 27.69
C ILE A 373 -3.02 46.44 28.10
N GLN A 374 -2.23 47.21 28.86
CA GLN A 374 -1.10 46.75 29.65
C GLN A 374 -1.62 45.99 30.87
N THR A 375 -1.01 44.86 31.21
CA THR A 375 -0.85 44.46 32.61
C THR A 375 0.52 43.81 32.81
N ALA A 376 1.28 44.43 33.72
CA ALA A 376 2.59 44.04 34.17
C ALA A 376 2.58 42.70 34.91
N GLY A 377 3.61 41.89 34.68
CA GLY A 377 3.98 40.78 35.56
C GLY A 377 4.94 41.27 36.64
N THR A 378 4.57 41.13 37.90
CA THR A 378 5.47 41.13 39.05
C THR A 378 5.63 39.71 39.58
N ALA A 379 6.89 39.31 39.70
CA ALA A 379 7.31 38.06 40.33
C ALA A 379 7.15 38.12 41.85
N GLY A 380 6.84 36.97 42.46
CA GLY A 380 6.83 36.76 43.90
C GLY A 380 7.00 35.27 44.21
N THR A 381 8.14 34.95 44.81
CA THR A 381 8.66 33.64 45.22
C THR A 381 7.98 33.08 46.47
N ALA A 382 7.84 31.75 46.56
CA ALA A 382 7.91 31.00 47.83
C ALA A 382 8.21 29.51 47.59
N SER A 383 9.13 28.98 48.38
CA SER A 383 9.71 27.63 48.38
C SER A 383 9.09 26.72 49.45
N GLY A 384 9.17 25.39 49.28
CA GLY A 384 8.97 24.42 50.37
C GLY A 384 8.72 22.97 49.90
N PRO A 385 9.45 21.93 50.39
CA PRO A 385 9.59 20.64 49.70
C PRO A 385 8.84 19.46 50.36
N ALA A 386 8.61 18.37 49.62
CA ALA A 386 8.30 17.04 50.17
C ALA A 386 8.89 15.91 49.31
N LYS A 387 9.61 15.00 49.98
CA LYS A 387 10.27 13.79 49.44
C LYS A 387 9.35 12.57 49.53
N ALA A 388 9.46 11.65 48.55
CA ALA A 388 9.57 10.17 48.69
C ALA A 388 9.51 9.50 47.29
N PRO A 389 9.84 8.21 47.11
CA PRO A 389 11.14 7.55 47.32
C PRO A 389 11.70 6.91 46.01
N LEU A 390 12.94 6.42 46.09
CA LEU A 390 13.67 5.72 45.03
C LEU A 390 12.98 4.43 44.56
N VAL A 391 12.94 4.23 43.24
CA VAL A 391 12.88 2.91 42.60
C VAL A 391 14.02 2.82 41.58
N VAL A 392 14.61 1.63 41.56
CA VAL A 392 15.79 1.09 40.89
C VAL A 392 16.03 1.62 39.46
N ALA A 393 17.29 1.95 39.18
CA ALA A 393 17.80 2.40 37.89
C ALA A 393 17.89 1.23 36.90
N GLU A 394 17.26 1.42 35.73
CA GLU A 394 17.54 0.66 34.51
C GLU A 394 17.93 1.67 33.41
N ASP A 395 18.98 1.31 32.69
CA ASP A 395 19.83 2.16 31.85
C ASP A 395 19.05 2.71 30.63
N ARG A 396 18.74 4.01 30.65
CA ARG A 396 18.11 4.70 29.51
C ARG A 396 19.16 4.99 28.44
N ARG A 397 19.17 4.19 27.38
CA ARG A 397 19.77 4.54 26.09
C ARG A 397 19.22 5.90 25.61
N LYS A 398 20.13 6.75 25.13
CA LYS A 398 19.86 8.10 24.59
C LYS A 398 18.85 8.03 23.43
N PRO A 399 17.95 9.04 23.26
CA PRO A 399 17.19 9.19 22.01
C PRO A 399 18.16 9.44 20.87
N GLY A 400 18.18 8.55 19.88
CA GLY A 400 18.96 8.68 18.65
C GLY A 400 18.51 9.87 17.81
N GLU A 401 19.48 10.50 17.16
CA GLU A 401 19.34 11.60 16.21
C GLU A 401 18.41 11.24 15.02
N PRO A 402 17.77 12.24 14.38
CA PRO A 402 16.93 12.01 13.21
C PRO A 402 17.78 11.55 12.01
N LYS A 403 17.55 10.32 11.54
CA LYS A 403 18.16 9.75 10.33
C LYS A 403 17.77 10.54 9.08
N ALA A 404 18.75 10.76 8.21
CA ALA A 404 18.63 11.53 6.98
C ALA A 404 17.61 10.92 6.00
N MET A 405 16.67 11.76 5.52
CA MET A 405 15.75 11.43 4.43
C MET A 405 16.52 11.35 3.11
N PHE A 406 16.61 10.14 2.53
CA PHE A 406 17.10 9.96 1.16
C PHE A 406 16.14 10.61 0.16
N SER A 407 16.70 11.31 -0.83
CA SER A 407 15.98 12.03 -1.87
C SER A 407 15.22 11.07 -2.79
N LYS A 408 13.90 11.19 -2.84
CA LYS A 408 12.95 10.35 -3.61
C LYS A 408 13.03 10.52 -5.14
N LYS A 409 14.06 11.16 -5.71
CA LYS A 409 14.07 11.57 -7.12
C LYS A 409 14.62 10.54 -8.13
N ASN A 410 15.24 9.44 -7.70
CA ASN A 410 15.72 8.40 -8.64
C ASN A 410 14.88 7.12 -8.70
N LEU A 411 13.76 7.03 -7.97
CA LEU A 411 12.89 5.85 -8.01
C LEU A 411 11.82 5.97 -9.11
N THR A 412 12.23 6.39 -10.30
CA THR A 412 11.34 6.68 -11.43
C THR A 412 11.17 5.46 -12.35
N TYR A 413 11.76 4.32 -12.02
CA TYR A 413 11.42 3.01 -12.58
C TYR A 413 11.64 2.02 -11.46
N LEU A 414 10.58 1.58 -10.74
CA LEU A 414 10.66 0.39 -9.89
C LEU A 414 9.40 -0.07 -9.17
N GLY A 415 9.22 -1.39 -9.18
CA GLY A 415 8.31 -2.13 -8.33
C GLY A 415 8.15 -3.58 -8.80
N ILE A 416 9.22 -4.38 -8.80
CA ILE A 416 9.14 -5.85 -8.77
C ILE A 416 10.11 -6.30 -7.66
N SER A 417 9.54 -6.50 -6.48
CA SER A 417 10.05 -7.15 -5.27
C SER A 417 11.50 -7.67 -5.28
N GLY A 418 12.48 -6.93 -4.78
CA GLY A 418 13.89 -7.38 -4.77
C GLY A 418 14.22 -8.73 -4.10
N ALA A 419 13.33 -9.36 -3.34
CA ALA A 419 13.49 -10.74 -2.87
C ALA A 419 12.85 -11.78 -3.82
N ALA A 420 11.55 -11.68 -4.09
CA ALA A 420 10.85 -12.62 -4.98
C ALA A 420 11.19 -12.42 -6.47
N ALA A 421 11.45 -11.18 -6.89
CA ALA A 421 11.98 -10.82 -8.20
C ALA A 421 13.44 -11.25 -8.37
N ALA A 422 14.23 -11.42 -7.31
CA ALA A 422 15.59 -11.97 -7.42
C ALA A 422 15.58 -13.49 -7.61
N VAL A 423 14.69 -14.20 -6.93
CA VAL A 423 14.41 -15.63 -7.19
C VAL A 423 13.89 -15.82 -8.63
N LEU A 424 13.05 -14.91 -9.11
CA LEU A 424 12.44 -14.90 -10.45
C LEU A 424 13.36 -14.49 -11.58
N ALA A 425 14.03 -13.34 -11.42
CA ALA A 425 15.01 -12.81 -12.36
C ALA A 425 16.13 -13.80 -12.54
N LEU A 426 16.48 -14.53 -11.47
CA LEU A 426 17.52 -15.50 -11.56
C LEU A 426 17.05 -16.86 -12.09
N GLY A 427 15.82 -17.29 -11.81
CA GLY A 427 15.15 -18.36 -12.55
C GLY A 427 15.14 -18.13 -14.08
N LEU A 428 14.97 -16.86 -14.48
CA LEU A 428 15.02 -16.37 -15.86
C LEU A 428 16.45 -16.15 -16.39
N LEU A 429 17.45 -15.93 -15.55
CA LEU A 429 18.88 -15.85 -15.94
C LEU A 429 19.42 -17.21 -16.38
N ILE A 430 18.93 -18.29 -15.78
CA ILE A 430 19.19 -19.68 -16.19
C ILE A 430 18.68 -19.92 -17.61
N ALA A 431 17.54 -19.31 -17.97
CA ALA A 431 17.01 -19.38 -19.32
C ALA A 431 18.04 -18.82 -20.33
N TRP A 432 18.55 -17.60 -20.16
CA TRP A 432 19.42 -17.07 -21.22
C TRP A 432 20.84 -17.61 -21.28
N GLY A 433 21.37 -18.13 -20.17
CA GLY A 433 22.73 -18.67 -20.17
C GLY A 433 22.95 -19.70 -21.26
N MET A 434 21.95 -20.54 -21.55
CA MET A 434 22.11 -21.68 -22.43
C MET A 434 21.77 -21.40 -23.90
N SER A 435 21.16 -20.26 -24.24
CA SER A 435 20.89 -19.88 -25.63
C SER A 435 22.15 -19.24 -26.22
N GLY A 436 22.91 -20.03 -26.99
CA GLY A 436 24.03 -19.52 -27.77
C GLY A 436 23.55 -18.62 -28.91
N ASP A 437 24.02 -17.38 -28.92
CA ASP A 437 23.95 -16.55 -30.13
C ASP A 437 25.16 -16.91 -31.00
N GLU A 438 24.87 -17.40 -32.20
CA GLU A 438 25.81 -17.98 -33.15
C GLU A 438 26.52 -16.87 -33.93
N SER A 439 27.84 -16.75 -33.75
CA SER A 439 28.75 -16.27 -34.81
C SER A 439 30.20 -16.71 -34.53
N ASP A 440 30.56 -17.89 -35.03
CA ASP A 440 31.68 -18.05 -35.96
C ASP A 440 31.46 -19.33 -36.82
N PRO A 441 31.73 -19.28 -38.13
CA PRO A 441 31.21 -20.25 -39.09
C PRO A 441 32.08 -21.51 -39.21
N ILE A 442 31.44 -22.68 -39.35
CA ILE A 442 32.01 -23.80 -40.10
C ILE A 442 31.14 -24.01 -41.34
N ALA A 443 31.79 -23.99 -42.50
CA ALA A 443 31.19 -23.73 -43.79
C ALA A 443 30.46 -24.92 -44.43
N ALA A 444 29.35 -24.54 -45.09
CA ALA A 444 28.84 -24.96 -46.40
C ALA A 444 27.96 -26.23 -46.53
N GLY A 445 26.74 -26.00 -47.04
CA GLY A 445 26.01 -26.97 -47.87
C GLY A 445 24.48 -26.83 -47.90
N ASP A 446 23.96 -25.78 -48.56
CA ASP A 446 22.58 -25.74 -49.09
C ASP A 446 22.55 -26.41 -50.49
N PRO A 447 21.40 -26.88 -51.08
CA PRO A 447 20.09 -26.23 -50.96
C PRO A 447 18.81 -27.12 -51.02
N ALA A 448 17.68 -26.49 -50.69
CA ALA A 448 16.45 -26.38 -51.51
C ALA A 448 15.11 -27.02 -51.04
N THR A 449 14.07 -26.18 -51.14
CA THR A 449 12.62 -26.41 -51.42
C THR A 449 11.62 -26.76 -50.30
N THR A 450 10.83 -25.75 -49.90
CA THR A 450 9.37 -25.80 -49.61
C THR A 450 8.54 -25.93 -50.91
N PRO A 451 7.19 -26.14 -50.92
CA PRO A 451 6.20 -26.10 -49.83
C PRO A 451 5.17 -27.27 -49.85
N THR A 452 4.23 -27.35 -48.88
CA THR A 452 2.76 -27.44 -49.09
C THR A 452 1.97 -27.68 -47.78
N SER A 453 0.80 -27.04 -47.74
CA SER A 453 -0.30 -26.95 -46.77
C SER A 453 -0.94 -28.25 -46.25
N ALA A 454 -1.52 -28.18 -45.03
CA ALA A 454 -2.75 -28.88 -44.59
C ALA A 454 -3.21 -28.26 -43.24
N THR A 455 -4.31 -27.49 -43.17
CA THR A 455 -5.73 -27.88 -42.95
C THR A 455 -6.04 -28.49 -41.58
N THR A 456 -6.73 -27.68 -40.79
CA THR A 456 -7.47 -27.93 -39.53
C THR A 456 -8.47 -29.09 -39.63
N PRO A 457 -8.75 -29.77 -38.50
CA PRO A 457 -10.15 -29.97 -38.11
C PRO A 457 -10.44 -29.55 -36.67
N ALA A 458 -11.61 -28.96 -36.51
CA ALA A 458 -12.23 -28.57 -35.26
C ALA A 458 -12.66 -29.78 -34.42
N GLY A 459 -12.43 -29.70 -33.10
CA GLY A 459 -12.98 -30.62 -32.10
C GLY A 459 -13.52 -29.82 -30.91
N THR A 460 -14.80 -30.02 -30.62
CA THR A 460 -15.61 -29.41 -29.55
C THR A 460 -15.06 -29.70 -28.15
N PRO A 461 -15.10 -28.75 -27.19
CA PRO A 461 -14.60 -28.98 -25.83
C PRO A 461 -15.62 -29.77 -25.00
N THR A 462 -15.18 -30.88 -24.40
CA THR A 462 -15.92 -31.59 -23.35
C THR A 462 -15.42 -31.12 -21.99
N ASP A 463 -16.38 -30.67 -21.20
CA ASP A 463 -16.28 -30.15 -19.84
C ASP A 463 -15.92 -31.28 -18.85
N ALA A 464 -14.76 -31.18 -18.19
CA ALA A 464 -14.42 -31.98 -17.02
C ALA A 464 -13.28 -31.30 -16.25
N ALA A 465 -13.64 -30.52 -15.23
CA ALA A 465 -12.70 -29.97 -14.25
C ALA A 465 -12.15 -31.10 -13.35
N PRO A 466 -10.82 -31.26 -13.20
CA PRO A 466 -10.27 -32.17 -12.21
C PRO A 466 -10.40 -31.54 -10.82
N THR A 467 -11.16 -32.18 -9.95
CA THR A 467 -11.24 -31.88 -8.52
C THR A 467 -9.92 -32.33 -7.87
N ALA A 468 -9.08 -31.39 -7.44
CA ALA A 468 -7.91 -31.70 -6.63
C ALA A 468 -8.36 -32.04 -5.18
N PRO A 469 -7.88 -33.13 -4.58
CA PRO A 469 -8.24 -33.50 -3.21
C PRO A 469 -7.56 -32.57 -2.19
N VAL A 470 -8.31 -32.20 -1.14
CA VAL A 470 -7.79 -31.48 0.03
C VAL A 470 -6.93 -32.46 0.84
N VAL A 471 -5.62 -32.28 0.80
CA VAL A 471 -4.68 -33.02 1.67
C VAL A 471 -4.77 -32.43 3.08
N SER A 472 -5.31 -33.23 4.00
CA SER A 472 -5.24 -32.98 5.44
C SER A 472 -3.98 -33.67 5.96
N GLY A 473 -2.93 -32.91 6.29
CA GLY A 473 -1.67 -33.41 6.86
C GLY A 473 -1.35 -32.75 8.21
N PRO A 474 -0.49 -33.37 9.06
CA PRO A 474 -0.44 -33.09 10.51
C PRO A 474 0.32 -31.81 10.94
N ASN A 475 0.84 -30.99 10.02
CA ASN A 475 1.69 -29.84 10.37
C ASN A 475 1.19 -28.54 9.74
N ALA A 476 -0.01 -28.07 10.10
CA ALA A 476 -0.38 -26.69 9.82
C ALA A 476 0.48 -25.76 10.67
N GLN A 477 1.57 -25.22 10.10
CA GLN A 477 2.43 -24.26 10.78
C GLN A 477 1.60 -23.04 11.20
N VAL A 478 1.54 -22.82 12.52
CA VAL A 478 0.82 -21.71 13.13
C VAL A 478 1.53 -20.41 12.75
N VAL A 479 0.79 -19.47 12.14
CA VAL A 479 1.32 -18.14 11.83
C VAL A 479 1.43 -17.34 13.12
N VAL A 480 2.61 -17.36 13.73
CA VAL A 480 2.98 -16.50 14.87
C VAL A 480 3.38 -15.12 14.35
N PRO A 481 2.95 -14.01 14.98
CA PRO A 481 3.37 -12.64 14.61
C PRO A 481 4.90 -12.51 14.54
N ASP A 482 5.40 -11.69 13.62
CA ASP A 482 6.82 -11.33 13.52
C ASP A 482 7.22 -10.55 14.79
N ASP A 483 7.89 -11.23 15.71
CA ASP A 483 8.46 -10.67 16.94
C ASP A 483 9.82 -9.98 16.67
N GLY A 484 10.31 -10.03 15.43
CA GLY A 484 11.59 -9.48 15.00
C GLY A 484 12.80 -10.35 15.34
N GLU A 485 12.61 -11.52 15.95
CA GLU A 485 13.67 -12.41 16.42
C GLU A 485 13.50 -13.86 15.89
N THR A 486 12.27 -14.36 15.76
CA THR A 486 11.98 -15.77 15.46
C THR A 486 11.82 -16.01 13.95
N LEU A 487 12.86 -16.50 13.28
CA LEU A 487 12.81 -16.88 11.86
C LEU A 487 11.97 -18.16 11.60
N TRP A 488 11.51 -18.36 10.37
CA TRP A 488 10.92 -19.66 9.99
C TRP A 488 11.99 -20.76 9.95
N GLU A 489 11.63 -21.97 10.35
CA GLU A 489 12.52 -23.11 10.22
C GLU A 489 12.59 -23.58 8.75
N SER A 490 13.79 -23.94 8.33
CA SER A 490 14.01 -24.55 7.02
C SER A 490 13.24 -25.89 6.90
N PRO A 491 12.53 -26.16 5.79
CA PRO A 491 11.84 -27.43 5.56
C PRO A 491 12.79 -28.60 5.23
N THR A 492 14.09 -28.34 5.03
CA THR A 492 15.08 -29.35 4.65
C THR A 492 16.30 -29.29 5.59
N MET A 493 16.93 -30.45 5.79
CA MET A 493 18.13 -30.63 6.62
C MET A 493 19.13 -31.58 5.96
N GLY A 494 19.30 -31.44 4.64
CA GLY A 494 20.23 -32.26 3.87
C GLY A 494 21.70 -31.96 4.16
N GLN A 495 22.60 -32.66 3.45
CA GLN A 495 24.04 -32.35 3.47
C GLN A 495 24.33 -31.05 2.69
N PRO A 496 25.43 -30.33 2.96
CA PRO A 496 25.81 -29.15 2.18
C PRO A 496 25.91 -29.43 0.68
N ILE A 497 25.59 -28.44 -0.15
CA ILE A 497 25.66 -28.56 -1.62
C ILE A 497 27.11 -28.78 -2.05
N SER A 498 27.34 -29.80 -2.87
CA SER A 498 28.65 -30.12 -3.47
C SER A 498 28.80 -29.45 -4.84
N PHE A 499 29.65 -28.42 -4.93
CA PHE A 499 30.01 -27.75 -6.19
C PHE A 499 31.21 -28.40 -6.90
N ARG A 500 31.26 -29.73 -6.90
CA ARG A 500 32.27 -30.49 -7.67
C ARG A 500 32.01 -30.30 -9.17
N TYR A 501 33.09 -30.28 -9.94
CA TYR A 501 33.08 -30.10 -11.40
C TYR A 501 32.60 -28.73 -11.89
N VAL A 502 32.44 -27.76 -11.01
CA VAL A 502 32.21 -26.36 -11.40
C VAL A 502 33.57 -25.73 -11.75
N PRO A 503 33.69 -24.93 -12.83
CA PRO A 503 34.93 -24.22 -13.12
C PRO A 503 35.21 -23.12 -12.07
N PRO A 504 36.47 -22.78 -11.78
CA PRO A 504 36.80 -21.71 -10.85
C PRO A 504 36.31 -20.33 -11.35
N GLY A 505 36.06 -19.40 -10.43
CA GLY A 505 35.81 -17.99 -10.76
C GLY A 505 34.35 -17.57 -10.95
N SER A 506 33.38 -18.49 -10.84
CA SER A 506 31.96 -18.15 -10.98
C SER A 506 31.46 -17.17 -9.92
N GLN A 507 30.80 -16.11 -10.37
CA GLN A 507 30.15 -15.10 -9.51
C GLN A 507 28.64 -15.29 -9.39
N ILE A 508 28.07 -16.20 -10.20
CA ILE A 508 26.66 -16.61 -10.18
C ILE A 508 26.63 -18.14 -10.29
N LEU A 509 26.04 -18.81 -9.31
CA LEU A 509 25.77 -20.25 -9.33
C LEU A 509 24.32 -20.53 -9.01
N LEU A 510 23.68 -21.31 -9.87
CA LEU A 510 22.41 -21.95 -9.61
C LEU A 510 22.65 -23.40 -9.22
N TYR A 511 21.99 -23.86 -8.17
CA TYR A 511 21.71 -25.26 -7.89
C TYR A 511 20.20 -25.51 -7.99
N ALA A 512 19.78 -26.59 -8.64
CA ALA A 512 18.39 -26.98 -8.76
C ALA A 512 18.21 -28.51 -8.74
N ARG A 513 17.03 -28.96 -8.28
CA ARG A 513 16.58 -30.36 -8.34
C ARG A 513 15.37 -30.49 -9.26
N PRO A 514 15.56 -30.49 -10.59
CA PRO A 514 14.46 -30.37 -11.54
C PRO A 514 13.53 -31.59 -11.54
N ALA A 515 14.05 -32.81 -11.35
CA ALA A 515 13.22 -34.00 -11.19
C ALA A 515 12.26 -33.88 -9.99
N ASP A 516 12.70 -33.33 -8.87
CA ASP A 516 11.87 -33.16 -7.67
C ASP A 516 10.83 -32.04 -7.83
N LEU A 517 11.20 -30.95 -8.51
CA LEU A 517 10.26 -29.89 -8.87
C LEU A 517 9.16 -30.42 -9.80
N LEU A 518 9.54 -31.20 -10.82
CA LEU A 518 8.60 -31.76 -11.80
C LEU A 518 7.77 -32.92 -11.23
N ALA A 519 8.22 -33.57 -10.15
CA ALA A 519 7.47 -34.63 -9.48
C ALA A 519 6.19 -34.12 -8.78
N THR A 520 6.07 -32.81 -8.54
CA THR A 520 4.89 -32.22 -7.88
C THR A 520 4.10 -31.31 -8.86
N PRO A 521 2.76 -31.28 -8.77
CA PRO A 521 1.95 -30.37 -9.59
C PRO A 521 2.32 -28.89 -9.39
N GLN A 522 2.66 -28.51 -8.15
CA GLN A 522 3.01 -27.13 -7.79
C GLN A 522 4.38 -26.73 -8.34
N GLY A 523 5.38 -27.62 -8.27
CA GLY A 523 6.70 -27.37 -8.86
C GLY A 523 6.64 -27.35 -10.39
N ALA A 524 5.86 -28.24 -11.02
CA ALA A 524 5.62 -28.18 -12.46
C ALA A 524 4.94 -26.87 -12.90
N ALA A 525 3.91 -26.42 -12.16
CA ALA A 525 3.25 -25.13 -12.39
C ALA A 525 4.20 -23.94 -12.18
N ALA A 526 5.12 -24.03 -11.21
CA ALA A 526 6.14 -23.01 -10.97
C ALA A 526 7.11 -22.89 -12.15
N LEU A 527 7.61 -24.01 -12.68
CA LEU A 527 8.48 -24.00 -13.87
C LEU A 527 7.74 -23.46 -15.11
N GLN A 528 6.47 -23.81 -15.29
CA GLN A 528 5.64 -23.27 -16.37
C GLN A 528 5.43 -21.75 -16.26
N ALA A 529 5.34 -21.22 -15.04
CA ALA A 529 5.13 -19.81 -14.78
C ALA A 529 6.32 -18.91 -15.17
N LEU A 530 7.51 -19.49 -15.38
CA LEU A 530 8.70 -18.80 -15.88
C LEU A 530 8.58 -18.34 -17.35
N GLY A 531 7.55 -18.81 -18.07
CA GLY A 531 7.19 -18.28 -19.38
C GLY A 531 7.97 -18.89 -20.56
N PRO A 532 7.76 -18.35 -21.77
CA PRO A 532 8.22 -18.96 -23.02
C PRO A 532 9.74 -18.94 -23.19
N ASP A 533 10.43 -17.91 -22.70
CA ASP A 533 11.91 -17.83 -22.76
C ASP A 533 12.56 -19.00 -22.02
N PHE A 534 12.04 -19.34 -20.83
CA PHE A 534 12.50 -20.51 -20.08
C PHE A 534 12.16 -21.82 -20.80
N ALA A 535 10.96 -21.92 -21.37
CA ALA A 535 10.55 -23.11 -22.10
C ALA A 535 11.43 -23.38 -23.33
N ALA A 536 11.83 -22.34 -24.06
CA ALA A 536 12.75 -22.45 -25.19
C ALA A 536 14.11 -22.98 -24.74
N VAL A 537 14.62 -22.47 -23.63
CA VAL A 537 15.95 -22.82 -23.13
C VAL A 537 15.97 -24.23 -22.57
N ARG A 538 14.91 -24.61 -21.84
CA ARG A 538 14.72 -25.99 -21.43
C ARG A 538 14.78 -26.91 -22.65
N ALA A 539 14.04 -26.59 -23.72
CA ALA A 539 14.03 -27.40 -24.93
C ALA A 539 15.41 -27.48 -25.60
N ASP A 540 16.14 -26.37 -25.67
CA ASP A 540 17.49 -26.34 -26.23
C ASP A 540 18.47 -27.18 -25.41
N TRP A 541 18.39 -27.09 -24.08
CA TRP A 541 19.22 -27.91 -23.19
C TRP A 541 18.86 -29.39 -23.26
N GLU A 542 17.57 -29.75 -23.25
CA GLU A 542 17.12 -31.15 -23.35
C GLU A 542 17.55 -31.77 -24.70
N LYS A 543 17.48 -30.97 -25.77
CA LYS A 543 17.96 -31.35 -27.11
C LYS A 543 19.48 -31.54 -27.14
N ALA A 544 20.23 -30.59 -26.58
CA ALA A 544 21.69 -30.62 -26.64
C ALA A 544 22.31 -31.69 -25.71
N SER A 545 21.74 -31.87 -24.51
CA SER A 545 22.20 -32.85 -23.52
C SER A 545 21.73 -34.27 -23.82
N GLY A 546 20.57 -34.43 -24.47
CA GLY A 546 19.94 -35.73 -24.74
C GLY A 546 19.09 -36.26 -23.57
N PHE A 547 18.87 -35.45 -22.52
CA PHE A 547 18.12 -35.82 -21.32
C PHE A 547 16.99 -34.85 -21.04
N PRO A 548 15.77 -35.32 -20.72
CA PRO A 548 14.73 -34.46 -20.17
C PRO A 548 15.09 -34.02 -18.74
N LEU A 549 14.64 -32.84 -18.32
CA LEU A 549 14.89 -32.34 -16.95
C LEU A 549 14.33 -33.27 -15.85
N GLU A 550 13.35 -34.11 -16.16
CA GLU A 550 12.75 -35.10 -15.25
C GLU A 550 13.72 -36.25 -14.90
N GLU A 551 14.73 -36.48 -15.73
CA GLU A 551 15.77 -37.49 -15.52
C GLU A 551 16.99 -36.92 -14.78
N VAL A 552 17.00 -35.63 -14.49
CA VAL A 552 18.10 -34.94 -13.79
C VAL A 552 17.74 -34.74 -12.32
N ASN A 553 18.48 -35.40 -11.43
CA ASN A 553 18.29 -35.27 -9.99
C ASN A 553 18.86 -33.94 -9.47
N GLN A 554 20.06 -33.56 -9.92
CA GLN A 554 20.68 -32.28 -9.55
C GLN A 554 21.28 -31.60 -10.78
N LEU A 555 21.09 -30.28 -10.86
CA LEU A 555 21.59 -29.44 -11.92
C LEU A 555 22.30 -28.24 -11.31
N ILE A 556 23.58 -28.05 -11.63
CA ILE A 556 24.35 -26.87 -11.25
C ILE A 556 24.66 -26.08 -12.49
N VAL A 557 24.29 -24.80 -12.53
CA VAL A 557 24.62 -23.88 -13.63
C VAL A 557 25.50 -22.77 -13.08
N SER A 558 26.67 -22.60 -13.68
CA SER A 558 27.63 -21.56 -13.32
C SER A 558 27.85 -20.62 -14.49
N PHE A 559 28.01 -19.33 -14.21
CA PHE A 559 28.25 -18.30 -15.24
C PHE A 559 29.64 -17.74 -15.10
N HIS A 560 30.32 -17.60 -16.25
CA HIS A 560 31.72 -17.23 -16.35
C HIS A 560 31.92 -16.06 -17.31
N ASP A 561 32.94 -15.25 -17.03
CA ASP A 561 33.22 -14.07 -17.81
C ASP A 561 33.44 -14.36 -19.30
N ASN A 562 32.86 -13.48 -20.10
CA ASN A 562 32.97 -13.49 -21.56
C ASN A 562 33.13 -12.04 -22.04
N PRO A 563 34.36 -11.49 -22.02
CA PRO A 563 34.59 -10.07 -22.26
C PRO A 563 33.90 -9.57 -23.55
N GLY A 564 33.01 -8.59 -23.40
CA GLY A 564 32.27 -7.99 -24.52
C GLY A 564 31.07 -8.80 -25.03
N ARG A 565 30.70 -9.92 -24.40
CA ARG A 565 29.56 -10.78 -24.76
C ARG A 565 28.81 -11.25 -23.51
N ALA A 566 27.73 -12.02 -23.70
CA ALA A 566 27.01 -12.63 -22.59
C ALA A 566 27.90 -13.67 -21.86
N PRO A 567 27.92 -13.67 -20.50
CA PRO A 567 28.61 -14.68 -19.71
C PRO A 567 28.27 -16.10 -20.14
N ARG A 568 29.29 -16.96 -20.18
CA ARG A 568 29.19 -18.33 -20.69
C ARG A 568 28.69 -19.26 -19.59
N PRO A 569 27.70 -20.13 -19.86
CA PRO A 569 27.25 -21.11 -18.89
C PRO A 569 28.22 -22.30 -18.86
N CYS A 570 28.34 -22.92 -17.70
CA CYS A 570 28.81 -24.28 -17.56
C CYS A 570 27.86 -25.04 -16.64
N VAL A 571 27.39 -26.19 -17.11
CA VAL A 571 26.36 -27.00 -16.47
C VAL A 571 26.94 -28.33 -16.02
N VAL A 572 26.72 -28.66 -14.75
CA VAL A 572 27.00 -29.97 -14.18
C VAL A 572 25.66 -30.65 -13.91
N ALA A 573 25.41 -31.78 -14.54
CA ALA A 573 24.16 -32.53 -14.39
C ALA A 573 24.44 -33.87 -13.71
N TYR A 574 23.68 -34.15 -12.64
CA TYR A 574 23.64 -35.43 -11.96
C TYR A 574 22.32 -36.13 -12.28
N LEU A 575 22.41 -37.23 -13.01
CA LEU A 575 21.30 -38.05 -13.49
C LEU A 575 20.70 -38.89 -12.36
N LYS A 576 19.38 -39.10 -12.44
CA LYS A 576 18.65 -39.97 -11.52
C LYS A 576 19.04 -41.44 -11.68
N ASN A 577 19.30 -41.86 -12.92
CA ASN A 577 19.70 -43.22 -13.27
C ASN A 577 21.13 -43.22 -13.83
N PRO A 578 22.04 -44.08 -13.32
CA PRO A 578 23.38 -44.21 -13.86
C PRO A 578 23.37 -44.55 -15.35
N THR A 579 24.08 -43.73 -16.13
CA THR A 579 24.21 -43.86 -17.57
C THR A 579 25.67 -44.03 -17.95
N THR A 580 26.01 -45.15 -18.60
CA THR A 580 27.40 -45.44 -18.99
C THR A 580 27.92 -44.39 -19.97
N THR A 581 29.25 -44.18 -20.00
CA THR A 581 29.87 -43.25 -20.96
C THR A 581 29.47 -43.54 -22.40
N ASN A 582 29.35 -44.82 -22.78
CA ASN A 582 28.91 -45.19 -24.14
C ASN A 582 27.49 -44.73 -24.45
N GLN A 583 26.57 -44.83 -23.49
CA GLN A 583 25.19 -44.34 -23.66
C GLN A 583 25.13 -42.80 -23.71
N LEU A 584 25.99 -42.10 -22.96
CA LEU A 584 26.14 -40.65 -23.08
C LEU A 584 26.63 -40.27 -24.49
N LEU A 585 27.62 -40.97 -25.02
CA LEU A 585 28.16 -40.73 -26.36
C LEU A 585 27.11 -40.97 -27.45
N GLU A 586 26.32 -42.03 -27.34
CA GLU A 586 25.22 -42.32 -28.27
C GLU A 586 24.21 -41.15 -28.31
N LYS A 587 23.84 -40.61 -27.13
CA LYS A 587 22.97 -39.43 -27.02
C LYS A 587 23.56 -38.18 -27.65
N TRP A 588 24.89 -38.07 -27.69
CA TRP A 588 25.61 -36.93 -28.27
C TRP A 588 26.04 -37.17 -29.73
N GLY A 589 25.61 -38.26 -30.36
CA GLY A 589 25.92 -38.58 -31.75
C GLY A 589 27.32 -39.16 -31.98
N ASP A 590 27.83 -39.92 -31.01
CA ASP A 590 29.13 -40.61 -31.02
C ASP A 590 30.33 -39.71 -31.38
N PRO A 591 30.53 -38.58 -30.65
CA PRO A 591 31.62 -37.66 -30.92
C PRO A 591 32.99 -38.29 -30.65
N ALA A 592 33.98 -37.95 -31.49
CA ALA A 592 35.37 -38.40 -31.28
C ALA A 592 35.96 -37.80 -29.99
N PRO A 593 36.67 -38.59 -29.17
CA PRO A 593 37.31 -38.10 -27.95
C PRO A 593 38.46 -37.13 -28.27
N THR A 594 38.56 -36.05 -27.50
CA THR A 594 39.69 -35.11 -27.53
C THR A 594 40.40 -35.13 -26.18
N ALA A 595 41.71 -35.39 -26.18
CA ALA A 595 42.50 -35.50 -24.96
C ALA A 595 42.83 -34.13 -24.33
N GLN A 596 42.72 -34.04 -23.01
CA GLN A 596 43.12 -32.89 -22.19
C GLN A 596 43.72 -33.44 -20.88
N GLY A 597 45.06 -33.50 -20.78
CA GLY A 597 45.73 -34.18 -19.67
C GLY A 597 45.45 -35.69 -19.69
N GLU A 598 45.02 -36.26 -18.56
CA GLU A 598 44.66 -37.68 -18.43
C GLU A 598 43.18 -37.97 -18.72
N ALA A 599 42.40 -36.95 -19.07
CA ALA A 599 40.97 -37.06 -19.33
C ALA A 599 40.61 -36.73 -20.79
N ASN A 600 39.45 -37.21 -21.24
CA ASN A 600 38.89 -36.89 -22.55
C ASN A 600 37.67 -35.98 -22.40
N PHE A 601 37.51 -35.05 -23.33
CA PHE A 601 36.27 -34.31 -23.55
C PHE A 601 35.76 -34.55 -24.98
N TYR A 602 34.51 -34.17 -25.24
CA TYR A 602 33.79 -34.50 -26.46
C TYR A 602 33.08 -33.26 -26.99
N ASN A 603 33.14 -32.98 -28.29
CA ASN A 603 32.42 -31.85 -28.88
C ASN A 603 31.20 -32.36 -29.64
N ALA A 604 30.02 -31.92 -29.25
CA ALA A 604 28.75 -32.32 -29.84
C ALA A 604 27.70 -31.21 -29.64
N ASN A 605 26.71 -31.13 -30.52
CA ASN A 605 25.54 -30.25 -30.37
C ASN A 605 25.87 -28.77 -30.05
N GLY A 606 27.04 -28.26 -30.46
CA GLY A 606 27.49 -26.89 -30.18
C GLY A 606 28.18 -26.68 -28.83
N TYR A 607 28.43 -27.74 -28.05
CA TYR A 607 29.07 -27.68 -26.73
C TYR A 607 30.24 -28.66 -26.61
N SER A 608 31.05 -28.43 -25.59
CA SER A 608 32.03 -29.39 -25.10
C SER A 608 31.46 -30.13 -23.87
N PHE A 609 31.58 -31.45 -23.87
CA PHE A 609 31.10 -32.35 -22.83
C PHE A 609 32.27 -33.06 -22.15
N TYR A 610 32.18 -33.22 -20.83
CA TYR A 610 33.09 -34.04 -20.03
C TYR A 610 32.29 -35.03 -19.18
N ALA A 611 32.63 -36.32 -19.26
CA ALA A 611 31.99 -37.39 -18.51
C ALA A 611 32.98 -37.97 -17.49
N PRO A 612 32.90 -37.58 -16.19
CA PRO A 612 33.80 -38.09 -15.17
C PRO A 612 33.65 -39.61 -14.97
N THR A 613 34.74 -40.36 -15.13
CA THR A 613 34.73 -41.83 -14.98
C THR A 613 34.55 -42.31 -13.54
N GLN A 614 34.74 -41.44 -12.54
CA GLN A 614 34.68 -41.77 -11.11
C GLN A 614 33.28 -41.69 -10.51
N GLU A 615 32.29 -41.16 -11.23
CA GLU A 615 30.91 -40.96 -10.75
C GLU A 615 29.95 -42.08 -11.21
N ASN A 616 30.47 -43.26 -11.58
CA ASN A 616 29.69 -44.43 -12.02
C ASN A 616 28.63 -44.14 -13.11
N GLY A 617 28.84 -43.11 -13.94
CA GLY A 617 27.89 -42.73 -15.00
C GLY A 617 26.72 -41.85 -14.54
N ASN A 618 26.74 -41.32 -13.31
CA ASN A 618 25.70 -40.43 -12.83
C ASN A 618 25.89 -38.98 -13.24
N THR A 619 27.04 -38.58 -13.78
CA THR A 619 27.39 -37.16 -13.94
C THR A 619 27.97 -36.86 -15.31
N PHE A 620 27.59 -35.72 -15.87
CA PHE A 620 28.31 -35.10 -16.98
C PHE A 620 28.38 -33.58 -16.81
N VAL A 621 29.37 -32.98 -17.46
CA VAL A 621 29.60 -31.53 -17.50
C VAL A 621 29.47 -31.09 -18.94
N MET A 622 28.81 -29.95 -19.17
CA MET A 622 28.53 -29.38 -20.47
C MET A 622 28.84 -27.88 -20.43
N GLY A 623 29.57 -27.35 -21.40
CA GLY A 623 29.90 -25.93 -21.45
C GLY A 623 30.74 -25.56 -22.67
N ALA A 624 31.25 -24.34 -22.69
CA ALA A 624 32.23 -23.94 -23.69
C ALA A 624 33.60 -24.57 -23.41
N LEU A 625 34.43 -24.65 -24.45
CA LEU A 625 35.72 -25.34 -24.41
C LEU A 625 36.65 -24.86 -23.27
N PRO A 626 36.80 -23.54 -22.98
CA PRO A 626 37.65 -23.09 -21.88
C PRO A 626 37.20 -23.64 -20.52
N GLU A 627 35.90 -23.63 -20.23
CA GLU A 627 35.34 -24.07 -18.96
C GLU A 627 35.55 -25.58 -18.76
N ILE A 628 35.34 -26.38 -19.82
CA ILE A 628 35.59 -27.82 -19.76
C ILE A 628 37.08 -28.13 -19.51
N LYS A 629 37.98 -27.38 -20.14
CA LYS A 629 39.42 -27.52 -19.89
C LYS A 629 39.78 -27.16 -18.44
N ASP A 630 39.17 -26.11 -17.90
CA ASP A 630 39.39 -25.70 -16.51
C ASP A 630 38.84 -26.73 -15.51
N VAL A 631 37.68 -27.32 -15.77
CA VAL A 631 37.12 -28.41 -14.94
C VAL A 631 38.06 -29.61 -14.91
N ILE A 632 38.61 -30.00 -16.07
CA ILE A 632 39.57 -31.11 -16.16
C ILE A 632 40.89 -30.76 -15.44
N ALA A 633 41.38 -29.53 -15.59
CA ALA A 633 42.66 -29.10 -15.02
C ALA A 633 42.63 -28.95 -13.50
N ASN A 634 41.52 -28.49 -12.91
CA ASN A 634 41.39 -28.28 -11.47
C ASN A 634 41.00 -29.55 -10.70
N GLY A 635 40.73 -30.66 -11.40
CA GLY A 635 40.42 -31.96 -10.81
C GLY A 635 39.06 -32.02 -10.11
N ILE A 636 38.92 -32.94 -9.16
CA ILE A 636 37.66 -33.29 -8.47
C ILE A 636 37.34 -32.33 -7.31
N GLY A 637 38.22 -31.36 -7.03
CA GLY A 637 38.08 -30.42 -5.93
C GLY A 637 36.88 -29.48 -6.08
N VAL A 638 36.39 -28.98 -4.95
CA VAL A 638 35.38 -27.90 -4.94
C VAL A 638 36.02 -26.64 -5.52
N ALA A 639 35.38 -26.06 -6.53
CA ALA A 639 35.88 -24.86 -7.19
C ALA A 639 36.09 -23.73 -6.16
N PRO A 640 37.22 -23.00 -6.20
CA PRO A 640 37.41 -21.83 -5.37
C PRO A 640 36.38 -20.77 -5.75
N MET A 641 35.47 -20.49 -4.81
CA MET A 641 34.56 -19.33 -4.84
C MET A 641 35.04 -18.27 -3.84
N SER A 642 34.46 -17.08 -3.88
CA SER A 642 34.72 -16.07 -2.85
C SER A 642 34.38 -16.63 -1.47
N ARG A 643 35.10 -16.18 -0.44
CA ARG A 643 34.89 -16.65 0.94
C ARG A 643 33.43 -16.48 1.35
N GLU A 644 32.85 -15.31 1.06
CA GLU A 644 31.48 -14.97 1.41
C GLU A 644 30.44 -15.86 0.70
N MET A 645 30.66 -16.22 -0.56
CA MET A 645 29.79 -17.18 -1.27
C MET A 645 29.95 -18.60 -0.71
N GLY A 646 31.18 -18.99 -0.33
CA GLY A 646 31.43 -20.28 0.32
C GLY A 646 30.81 -20.38 1.71
N ASP A 647 30.79 -19.28 2.47
CA ASP A 647 30.14 -19.19 3.77
C ASP A 647 28.61 -19.35 3.62
N LEU A 648 28.01 -18.66 2.64
CA LEU A 648 26.58 -18.81 2.31
C LEU A 648 26.23 -20.21 1.82
N ALA A 649 27.05 -20.81 0.97
CA ALA A 649 26.83 -22.17 0.45
C ALA A 649 26.71 -23.23 1.55
N ARG A 650 27.34 -23.00 2.72
CA ARG A 650 27.26 -23.91 3.88
C ARG A 650 26.00 -23.73 4.74
N THR A 651 25.23 -22.65 4.51
CA THR A 651 23.97 -22.37 5.22
C THR A 651 22.74 -22.96 4.55
N THR A 652 22.92 -23.59 3.40
CA THR A 652 21.88 -24.30 2.66
C THR A 652 22.31 -25.75 2.43
N ASP A 653 21.38 -26.55 1.93
CA ASP A 653 21.53 -28.00 1.85
C ASP A 653 21.11 -28.54 0.49
N ALA A 654 21.59 -29.74 0.16
CA ALA A 654 21.34 -30.44 -1.08
C ALA A 654 19.93 -31.01 -1.18
N ASP A 655 19.09 -30.98 -0.14
CA ASP A 655 17.66 -31.32 -0.25
C ASP A 655 16.80 -30.11 -0.65
N ARG A 656 17.39 -28.91 -0.67
CA ARG A 656 16.76 -27.72 -1.23
C ARG A 656 16.46 -27.91 -2.72
N GLN A 657 15.24 -27.64 -3.16
CA GLN A 657 14.90 -27.75 -4.58
C GLN A 657 15.57 -26.70 -5.47
N LEU A 658 15.84 -25.50 -4.94
CA LEU A 658 16.43 -24.38 -5.69
C LEU A 658 17.32 -23.52 -4.79
N THR A 659 18.56 -23.28 -5.21
CA THR A 659 19.50 -22.36 -4.55
C THR A 659 20.24 -21.48 -5.56
N LEU A 660 19.99 -20.19 -5.39
CA LEU A 660 20.76 -18.99 -5.70
C LEU A 660 22.05 -18.76 -4.94
N LEU A 661 23.24 -18.76 -5.54
CA LEU A 661 24.39 -18.01 -5.01
C LEU A 661 24.89 -16.92 -5.96
N VAL A 662 24.90 -15.66 -5.52
CA VAL A 662 25.33 -14.52 -6.35
C VAL A 662 26.19 -13.53 -5.59
N ALA A 663 27.20 -12.98 -6.26
CA ALA A 663 27.85 -11.73 -5.87
C ALA A 663 27.13 -10.55 -6.55
N PRO A 664 26.32 -9.74 -5.85
CA PRO A 664 25.46 -8.73 -6.48
C PRO A 664 26.23 -7.72 -7.35
N GLY A 665 27.46 -7.35 -6.95
CA GLY A 665 28.32 -6.45 -7.72
C GLY A 665 28.52 -6.89 -9.18
N TYR A 666 28.62 -8.20 -9.41
CA TYR A 666 28.81 -8.79 -10.74
C TYR A 666 27.62 -8.53 -11.68
N LEU A 667 26.38 -8.54 -11.16
CA LEU A 667 25.17 -8.27 -11.95
C LEU A 667 25.16 -6.85 -12.53
N TYR A 668 25.88 -5.91 -11.91
CA TYR A 668 25.91 -4.51 -12.32
C TYR A 668 27.12 -4.16 -13.19
N THR A 669 28.12 -5.02 -13.27
CA THR A 669 29.32 -4.84 -14.10
C THR A 669 29.34 -5.85 -15.25
N ASP A 670 30.09 -6.94 -15.10
CA ASP A 670 30.45 -7.88 -16.16
C ASP A 670 29.30 -8.86 -16.47
N GLY A 671 28.44 -9.11 -15.48
CA GLY A 671 27.21 -9.90 -15.61
C GLY A 671 26.03 -9.13 -16.19
N ARG A 672 26.14 -7.81 -16.40
CA ARG A 672 25.03 -6.97 -16.92
C ARG A 672 24.43 -7.47 -18.24
N PRO A 673 25.19 -8.01 -19.22
CA PRO A 673 24.62 -8.57 -20.44
C PRO A 673 23.63 -9.72 -20.20
N LEU A 674 23.71 -10.45 -19.07
CA LEU A 674 22.71 -11.48 -18.73
C LEU A 674 21.33 -10.89 -18.45
N MET A 675 21.28 -9.60 -18.10
CA MET A 675 20.07 -8.86 -17.78
C MET A 675 19.52 -8.10 -19.00
N ALA A 676 19.95 -8.41 -20.22
CA ALA A 676 19.48 -7.73 -21.42
C ALA A 676 17.97 -7.98 -21.71
N GLY A 677 17.40 -7.13 -22.57
CA GLY A 677 15.98 -7.23 -22.97
C GLY A 677 15.02 -6.76 -21.87
N PRO A 678 13.80 -7.34 -21.76
CA PRO A 678 12.82 -6.94 -20.76
C PRO A 678 13.33 -7.01 -19.31
N ARG A 679 14.31 -7.88 -19.06
CA ARG A 679 14.89 -8.17 -17.74
C ARG A 679 15.79 -7.06 -17.23
N GLU A 680 16.22 -6.12 -18.07
CA GLU A 680 17.05 -4.99 -17.64
C GLU A 680 16.32 -4.14 -16.60
N ARG A 681 14.98 -4.15 -16.66
CA ARG A 681 14.06 -3.53 -15.69
C ARG A 681 14.19 -4.09 -14.27
N LEU A 682 14.85 -5.23 -14.11
CA LEU A 682 15.15 -5.87 -12.83
C LEU A 682 16.52 -5.48 -12.28
N LEU A 683 17.34 -4.69 -12.98
CA LEU A 683 18.64 -4.26 -12.43
C LEU A 683 18.48 -3.26 -11.28
N ASP A 684 17.71 -2.20 -11.46
CA ASP A 684 17.47 -1.19 -10.43
C ASP A 684 16.78 -1.73 -9.14
N PRO A 685 15.76 -2.63 -9.16
CA PRO A 685 15.17 -3.21 -7.96
C PRO A 685 16.11 -4.16 -7.25
N LEU A 686 16.84 -4.97 -8.02
CA LEU A 686 17.86 -5.84 -7.46
C LEU A 686 18.96 -5.01 -6.81
N LYS A 687 19.39 -3.93 -7.45
CA LYS A 687 20.34 -2.98 -6.88
C LYS A 687 19.78 -2.39 -5.59
N TRP A 688 18.63 -1.72 -5.63
CA TRP A 688 18.02 -1.14 -4.43
C TRP A 688 17.89 -2.14 -3.28
N PHE A 689 17.46 -3.37 -3.55
CA PHE A 689 17.28 -4.38 -2.52
C PHE A 689 18.62 -4.93 -1.97
N LEU A 690 19.58 -5.22 -2.84
CA LEU A 690 20.86 -5.87 -2.52
C LEU A 690 22.08 -4.90 -2.44
N SER A 691 21.93 -3.56 -2.44
CA SER A 691 23.08 -2.63 -2.57
C SER A 691 23.60 -1.90 -1.31
N GLU A 692 24.73 -1.19 -1.53
CA GLU A 692 25.68 -0.45 -0.68
C GLU A 692 26.34 -1.20 0.49
N GLY A 693 25.75 -2.33 0.92
CA GLY A 693 26.24 -3.13 2.03
C GLY A 693 26.54 -4.59 1.73
N VAL A 694 26.08 -5.17 0.62
CA VAL A 694 26.07 -6.63 0.41
C VAL A 694 27.23 -7.11 -0.46
N LYS A 695 27.99 -8.09 0.03
CA LYS A 695 29.08 -8.74 -0.73
C LYS A 695 28.62 -9.98 -1.50
N ALA A 696 27.77 -10.79 -0.88
CA ALA A 696 27.23 -12.01 -1.46
C ALA A 696 25.80 -12.22 -0.94
N ALA A 697 24.97 -12.84 -1.77
CA ALA A 697 23.60 -13.17 -1.45
C ALA A 697 23.30 -14.63 -1.83
N LEU A 698 22.56 -15.31 -0.96
CA LEU A 698 21.95 -16.59 -1.21
C LEU A 698 20.44 -16.43 -1.29
N ILE A 699 19.83 -17.08 -2.27
CA ILE A 699 18.39 -17.04 -2.48
C ILE A 699 17.90 -18.46 -2.70
N SER A 700 17.10 -19.03 -1.81
CA SER A 700 16.65 -20.41 -1.94
C SER A 700 15.15 -20.55 -1.88
N ALA A 701 14.64 -21.64 -2.46
CA ALA A 701 13.23 -21.97 -2.47
C ALA A 701 12.98 -23.48 -2.34
N ASN A 702 11.85 -23.83 -1.73
CA ASN A 702 11.33 -25.18 -1.70
C ASN A 702 9.81 -25.16 -1.97
N VAL A 703 9.37 -25.81 -3.04
CA VAL A 703 7.99 -25.82 -3.53
C VAL A 703 7.42 -27.22 -3.36
N THR A 704 6.70 -27.42 -2.26
CA THR A 704 6.02 -28.68 -1.91
C THR A 704 4.58 -28.38 -1.50
N ASP A 705 4.08 -28.95 -0.40
CA ASP A 705 2.78 -28.60 0.19
C ASP A 705 2.74 -27.13 0.68
N HIS A 706 3.91 -26.56 0.93
CA HIS A 706 4.12 -25.14 1.17
C HIS A 706 5.25 -24.61 0.28
N THR A 707 5.21 -23.32 -0.04
CA THR A 707 6.31 -22.61 -0.71
C THR A 707 7.16 -21.94 0.36
N TYR A 708 8.35 -22.46 0.61
CA TYR A 708 9.36 -21.81 1.44
C TYR A 708 10.27 -20.95 0.55
N LEU A 709 10.53 -19.71 0.96
CA LEU A 709 11.46 -18.78 0.31
C LEU A 709 12.45 -18.27 1.36
N GLU A 710 13.70 -18.10 0.96
CA GLU A 710 14.75 -17.60 1.83
C GLU A 710 15.74 -16.74 1.06
N VAL A 711 16.18 -15.65 1.68
CA VAL A 711 17.25 -14.77 1.23
C VAL A 711 18.21 -14.57 2.39
N ARG A 712 19.48 -14.91 2.20
CA ARG A 712 20.56 -14.64 3.16
C ARG A 712 21.56 -13.70 2.51
N VAL A 713 22.05 -12.71 3.24
CA VAL A 713 23.03 -11.75 2.73
C VAL A 713 24.18 -11.57 3.69
N VAL A 714 25.38 -11.42 3.12
CA VAL A 714 26.61 -11.14 3.86
C VAL A 714 26.98 -9.67 3.69
N ALA A 715 27.13 -8.98 4.83
CA ALA A 715 27.50 -7.57 4.88
C ALA A 715 28.97 -7.34 4.49
N ASN A 716 29.28 -6.12 4.05
CA ASN A 716 30.64 -5.61 3.94
C ASN A 716 31.19 -5.21 5.32
N LEU A 717 32.49 -4.95 5.42
CA LEU A 717 33.16 -4.65 6.70
C LEU A 717 32.66 -3.37 7.41
N ASN A 718 31.87 -2.54 6.72
CA ASN A 718 31.44 -1.23 7.21
C ASN A 718 30.01 -1.24 7.77
N LYS A 719 29.34 -2.40 7.83
CA LYS A 719 27.95 -2.52 8.23
C LYS A 719 27.71 -3.78 9.06
N ASP A 720 27.00 -3.65 10.19
CA ASP A 720 26.64 -4.79 11.03
C ASP A 720 25.44 -5.56 10.44
N ARG A 721 25.34 -6.86 10.73
CA ARG A 721 24.26 -7.75 10.26
C ARG A 721 22.88 -7.33 10.76
N ILE A 722 22.81 -6.77 11.98
CA ILE A 722 21.55 -6.29 12.57
C ILE A 722 21.04 -5.04 11.82
N ASP A 723 21.95 -4.15 11.44
CA ASP A 723 21.61 -2.97 10.62
C ASP A 723 21.13 -3.40 9.24
N LEU A 724 21.76 -4.43 8.66
CA LEU A 724 21.36 -4.99 7.37
C LEU A 724 20.00 -5.70 7.44
N ALA A 725 19.72 -6.45 8.51
CA ALA A 725 18.41 -7.06 8.74
C ALA A 725 17.33 -5.99 8.93
N THR A 726 17.62 -4.91 9.66
CA THR A 726 16.69 -3.78 9.82
C THR A 726 16.41 -3.10 8.48
N GLU A 727 17.44 -2.84 7.68
CA GLU A 727 17.29 -2.28 6.34
C GLU A 727 16.47 -3.20 5.42
N LEU A 728 16.72 -4.51 5.45
CA LEU A 728 15.95 -5.47 4.66
C LEU A 728 14.48 -5.47 5.09
N ARG A 729 14.20 -5.33 6.38
CA ARG A 729 12.83 -5.21 6.91
C ARG A 729 12.13 -3.96 6.36
N ASP A 730 12.78 -2.80 6.49
CA ASP A 730 12.26 -1.52 5.98
C ASP A 730 12.01 -1.58 4.47
N LYS A 731 12.95 -2.15 3.71
CA LYS A 731 12.79 -2.37 2.27
C LYS A 731 11.63 -3.33 1.96
N LEU A 732 11.48 -4.41 2.72
CA LEU A 732 10.39 -5.36 2.51
C LEU A 732 9.02 -4.71 2.77
N ASP A 733 8.93 -3.80 3.73
CA ASP A 733 7.73 -3.01 4.04
C ASP A 733 7.34 -2.04 2.90
N ASP A 734 8.32 -1.47 2.20
CA ASP A 734 8.06 -0.55 1.09
C ASP A 734 7.60 -1.25 -0.20
N ILE A 735 8.03 -2.50 -0.44
CA ILE A 735 7.80 -3.23 -1.70
C ILE A 735 6.32 -3.27 -2.13
N PRO A 736 5.35 -3.62 -1.27
CA PRO A 736 3.94 -3.62 -1.65
C PRO A 736 3.44 -2.31 -2.26
N GLY A 737 3.82 -1.17 -1.67
CA GLY A 737 3.42 0.15 -2.15
C GLY A 737 4.08 0.48 -3.49
N MET A 738 5.35 0.14 -3.66
CA MET A 738 6.05 0.33 -4.93
C MET A 738 5.38 -0.44 -6.09
N ILE A 739 4.96 -1.68 -5.84
CA ILE A 739 4.30 -2.51 -6.85
C ILE A 739 2.90 -1.95 -7.16
N GLU A 740 2.16 -1.53 -6.14
CA GLU A 740 0.85 -0.90 -6.32
C GLU A 740 0.95 0.36 -7.18
N ASP A 741 1.90 1.25 -6.89
CA ASP A 741 2.14 2.46 -7.67
C ASP A 741 2.57 2.13 -9.11
N TYR A 742 3.44 1.12 -9.29
CA TYR A 742 3.85 0.68 -10.62
C TYR A 742 2.67 0.16 -11.44
N MET A 743 1.82 -0.68 -10.84
CA MET A 743 0.64 -1.26 -11.49
C MET A 743 -0.43 -0.21 -11.79
N ALA A 744 -0.61 0.77 -10.91
CA ALA A 744 -1.66 1.78 -11.03
C ALA A 744 -1.29 2.90 -12.03
N TYR A 745 -0.03 3.31 -12.07
CA TYR A 745 0.38 4.55 -12.76
C TYR A 745 1.35 4.35 -13.93
N ARG A 746 2.02 3.19 -14.04
CA ARG A 746 3.07 2.95 -15.05
C ARG A 746 2.73 1.81 -15.99
N LEU A 747 2.11 0.75 -15.49
CA LEU A 747 1.74 -0.40 -16.27
C LEU A 747 0.30 -0.25 -16.75
N ASP A 748 0.07 -0.36 -18.06
CA ASP A 748 -1.29 -0.55 -18.60
C ASP A 748 -1.47 -2.04 -18.91
N PRO A 749 -1.89 -2.88 -17.94
CA PRO A 749 -1.86 -4.32 -18.11
C PRO A 749 -2.78 -4.76 -19.23
N HIS A 750 -2.27 -5.63 -20.10
CA HIS A 750 -3.02 -6.16 -21.24
C HIS A 750 -4.33 -6.80 -20.73
N PRO A 751 -5.47 -6.64 -21.43
CA PRO A 751 -6.77 -7.14 -20.97
C PRO A 751 -6.78 -8.60 -20.51
N PHE A 752 -5.95 -9.43 -21.15
CA PHE A 752 -5.78 -10.86 -20.83
C PHE A 752 -5.38 -11.14 -19.37
N TRP A 753 -4.55 -10.28 -18.76
CA TRP A 753 -4.06 -10.50 -17.40
C TRP A 753 -4.34 -9.33 -16.45
N LYS A 754 -5.12 -8.33 -16.88
CA LYS A 754 -5.55 -7.19 -16.04
C LYS A 754 -6.16 -7.61 -14.70
N LYS A 755 -6.91 -8.73 -14.67
CA LYS A 755 -7.43 -9.32 -13.42
C LYS A 755 -6.31 -9.80 -12.48
N LEU A 756 -5.26 -10.40 -13.03
CA LEU A 756 -4.09 -10.85 -12.27
C LEU A 756 -3.26 -9.63 -11.83
N ALA A 757 -3.05 -8.63 -12.69
CA ALA A 757 -2.36 -7.38 -12.36
C ALA A 757 -3.01 -6.68 -11.16
N ASN A 758 -4.34 -6.58 -11.11
CA ASN A 758 -5.06 -5.99 -9.97
C ASN A 758 -4.91 -6.80 -8.66
N ARG A 759 -4.63 -8.10 -8.73
CA ARG A 759 -4.44 -8.97 -7.57
C ARG A 759 -2.96 -9.08 -7.15
N TYR A 760 -2.04 -8.75 -8.04
CA TYR A 760 -0.60 -8.91 -7.83
C TYR A 760 -0.05 -8.12 -6.65
N PRO A 761 -0.40 -6.83 -6.44
CA PRO A 761 -0.03 -6.12 -5.22
C PRO A 761 -0.48 -6.84 -3.95
N GLY A 762 -1.71 -7.39 -3.94
CA GLY A 762 -2.24 -8.19 -2.85
C GLY A 762 -1.42 -9.45 -2.55
N MET A 763 -0.98 -10.17 -3.58
CA MET A 763 -0.11 -11.35 -3.42
C MET A 763 1.26 -10.98 -2.82
N ILE A 764 1.75 -9.78 -3.10
CA ILE A 764 3.01 -9.30 -2.53
C ILE A 764 2.83 -8.83 -1.08
N ARG A 765 1.65 -8.29 -0.71
CA ARG A 765 1.32 -8.04 0.70
C ARG A 765 1.29 -9.34 1.49
N GLU A 766 0.73 -10.40 0.92
CA GLU A 766 0.73 -11.74 1.51
C GLU A 766 2.14 -12.31 1.69
N LEU A 767 3.02 -12.12 0.70
CA LEU A 767 4.44 -12.45 0.84
C LEU A 767 5.07 -11.69 2.00
N ARG A 768 4.88 -10.37 2.08
CA ARG A 768 5.43 -9.53 3.16
C ARG A 768 4.90 -9.96 4.53
N ALA A 769 3.59 -10.21 4.64
CA ALA A 769 2.92 -10.59 5.89
C ALA A 769 3.40 -11.94 6.43
N ARG A 770 3.82 -12.86 5.56
CA ARG A 770 4.39 -14.16 5.94
C ARG A 770 5.92 -14.18 5.96
N ALA A 771 6.57 -13.09 5.56
CA ALA A 771 8.01 -12.96 5.61
C ALA A 771 8.46 -12.49 6.99
N ARG A 772 9.55 -13.09 7.46
CA ARG A 772 10.24 -12.74 8.70
C ARG A 772 11.63 -12.29 8.35
N VAL A 773 12.14 -11.33 9.12
CA VAL A 773 13.47 -10.77 8.93
C VAL A 773 14.21 -10.85 10.26
N GLY A 774 15.45 -11.30 10.22
CA GLY A 774 16.28 -11.50 11.41
C GLY A 774 17.75 -11.67 11.04
N ASP A 775 18.55 -12.15 11.99
CA ASP A 775 19.93 -12.53 11.78
C ASP A 775 20.20 -13.98 12.21
N ASP A 776 21.14 -14.61 11.52
CA ASP A 776 21.56 -16.00 11.76
C ASP A 776 23.06 -16.12 11.48
N ASP A 777 23.86 -16.54 12.47
CA ASP A 777 25.29 -16.89 12.36
C ASP A 777 26.14 -16.01 11.42
N GLN A 778 26.06 -14.67 11.60
CA GLN A 778 26.76 -13.60 10.85
C GLN A 778 26.08 -13.07 9.58
N GLN A 779 24.83 -13.45 9.31
CA GLN A 779 24.13 -13.09 8.09
C GLN A 779 22.81 -12.40 8.42
N ALA A 780 22.39 -11.46 7.58
CA ALA A 780 21.01 -10.97 7.65
C ALA A 780 20.14 -11.88 6.78
N MET A 781 18.97 -12.23 7.28
CA MET A 781 18.11 -13.24 6.68
C MET A 781 16.68 -12.74 6.55
N VAL A 782 16.06 -13.07 5.42
CA VAL A 782 14.63 -12.95 5.17
C VAL A 782 14.11 -14.31 4.77
N ASN A 783 13.09 -14.85 5.45
CA ASN A 783 12.42 -16.06 4.98
C ASN A 783 10.91 -15.96 5.07
N ALA A 784 10.21 -16.73 4.24
CA ALA A 784 8.77 -16.73 4.17
C ALA A 784 8.25 -18.14 3.89
N VAL A 785 7.16 -18.51 4.57
CA VAL A 785 6.39 -19.72 4.28
C VAL A 785 5.05 -19.31 3.69
N LEU A 786 4.72 -19.82 2.51
CA LEU A 786 3.52 -19.46 1.75
C LEU A 786 2.70 -20.71 1.38
N PRO A 787 1.41 -20.54 1.03
CA PRO A 787 0.61 -21.62 0.47
C PRO A 787 1.25 -22.25 -0.77
N ALA A 788 0.99 -23.53 -1.03
CA ALA A 788 1.59 -24.30 -2.14
C ALA A 788 1.52 -23.60 -3.51
N ALA A 789 0.39 -22.95 -3.82
CA ALA A 789 0.18 -22.28 -5.10
C ALA A 789 0.92 -20.93 -5.25
N ALA A 790 1.50 -20.40 -4.16
CA ALA A 790 2.07 -19.06 -4.15
C ALA A 790 3.27 -18.93 -5.09
N ALA A 791 4.12 -19.96 -5.20
CA ALA A 791 5.24 -19.96 -6.15
C ALA A 791 4.76 -19.62 -7.57
N SER A 792 3.92 -20.46 -8.17
CA SER A 792 3.43 -20.25 -9.54
C SER A 792 2.76 -18.88 -9.76
N ASN A 793 1.99 -18.39 -8.78
CA ASN A 793 1.28 -17.12 -8.90
C ASN A 793 2.21 -15.89 -8.82
N LEU A 794 3.16 -15.91 -7.87
CA LEU A 794 4.18 -14.87 -7.75
C LEU A 794 5.08 -14.87 -8.99
N LEU A 795 5.48 -16.07 -9.44
CA LEU A 795 6.32 -16.22 -10.63
C LEU A 795 5.61 -15.65 -11.87
N LYS A 796 4.34 -16.02 -12.07
CA LYS A 796 3.59 -15.60 -13.26
C LYS A 796 3.30 -14.11 -13.28
N GLY A 797 2.94 -13.53 -12.13
CA GLY A 797 2.72 -12.09 -12.03
C GLY A 797 4.01 -11.29 -12.25
N GLY A 798 5.14 -11.77 -11.73
CA GLY A 798 6.45 -11.17 -12.00
C GLY A 798 6.82 -11.21 -13.47
N GLU A 799 6.72 -12.37 -14.12
CA GLU A 799 7.00 -12.55 -15.55
C GLU A 799 6.19 -11.57 -16.41
N LEU A 800 4.86 -11.53 -16.23
CA LEU A 800 3.98 -10.65 -17.00
C LEU A 800 4.25 -9.16 -16.77
N THR A 801 4.69 -8.80 -15.56
CA THR A 801 5.09 -7.42 -15.24
C THR A 801 6.36 -7.02 -15.98
N ILE A 802 7.33 -7.94 -16.08
CA ILE A 802 8.60 -7.72 -16.77
C ILE A 802 8.40 -7.68 -18.28
N SER A 803 7.60 -8.61 -18.83
CA SER A 803 7.45 -8.80 -20.27
C SER A 803 6.58 -7.74 -20.93
N GLN A 804 5.66 -7.12 -20.20
CA GLN A 804 4.81 -6.08 -20.77
C GLN A 804 5.51 -4.73 -20.88
N THR A 805 5.38 -4.06 -22.03
CA THR A 805 5.83 -2.68 -22.20
C THR A 805 4.94 -1.74 -21.39
N PRO A 806 5.50 -0.91 -20.49
CA PRO A 806 4.73 0.11 -19.79
C PRO A 806 3.95 0.99 -20.78
N GLY A 807 2.68 1.26 -20.47
CA GLY A 807 1.88 2.15 -21.30
C GLY A 807 2.52 3.54 -21.33
N ALA A 808 2.38 4.26 -22.45
CA ALA A 808 2.57 5.70 -22.40
C ALA A 808 1.60 6.25 -21.32
N PRO A 809 2.05 7.16 -20.44
CA PRO A 809 1.27 7.59 -19.29
C PRO A 809 -0.14 8.02 -19.74
N LEU A 810 -1.16 7.38 -19.17
CA LEU A 810 -2.56 7.66 -19.44
C LEU A 810 -2.88 9.08 -18.95
N LEU A 811 -3.08 9.98 -19.92
CA LEU A 811 -3.65 11.32 -19.78
C LEU A 811 -3.15 12.12 -18.56
N ALA A 812 -1.90 12.60 -18.66
CA ALA A 812 -1.67 13.97 -18.26
C ALA A 812 -2.57 14.86 -19.13
N SER A 813 -3.24 15.83 -18.51
CA SER A 813 -3.80 16.99 -19.20
C SER A 813 -2.87 17.43 -20.32
N THR A 814 -3.44 17.88 -21.44
CA THR A 814 -2.73 18.50 -22.55
C THR A 814 -1.77 19.58 -22.06
N ASP A 815 -0.53 19.18 -21.80
CA ASP A 815 0.63 20.03 -21.70
C ASP A 815 1.73 19.27 -22.43
N THR A 816 2.20 19.91 -23.49
CA THR A 816 3.33 19.53 -24.32
C THR A 816 4.50 19.01 -23.47
N LYS A 817 5.15 17.92 -23.91
CA LYS A 817 6.49 17.50 -23.44
C LYS A 817 7.32 18.75 -23.13
N PRO A 818 7.93 18.90 -21.94
CA PRO A 818 8.76 20.06 -21.69
C PRO A 818 9.98 19.97 -22.63
N THR A 819 10.01 20.87 -23.60
CA THR A 819 11.21 21.22 -24.35
C THR A 819 12.28 21.65 -23.36
N THR A 820 13.49 21.11 -23.47
CA THR A 820 14.64 21.56 -22.66
C THR A 820 14.78 23.08 -22.81
N PRO A 821 14.71 23.86 -21.70
CA PRO A 821 14.80 25.31 -21.75
C PRO A 821 16.06 25.79 -22.48
N GLN A 822 15.89 26.72 -23.42
CA GLN A 822 16.99 27.31 -24.19
C GLN A 822 17.54 28.59 -23.55
N THR A 823 16.75 29.23 -22.69
CA THR A 823 17.10 30.49 -22.03
C THR A 823 16.87 30.42 -20.50
N MET A 824 17.49 31.34 -19.75
CA MET A 824 17.29 31.44 -18.30
C MET A 824 15.84 31.77 -17.93
N ASP A 825 15.14 32.57 -18.76
CA ASP A 825 13.73 32.92 -18.53
C ASP A 825 12.80 31.71 -18.73
N GLU A 826 13.06 30.87 -19.74
CA GLU A 826 12.35 29.60 -19.92
C GLU A 826 12.62 28.63 -18.75
N LEU A 827 13.85 28.60 -18.24
CA LEU A 827 14.20 27.79 -17.07
C LEU A 827 13.45 28.26 -15.81
N LEU A 828 13.33 29.58 -15.61
CA LEU A 828 12.59 30.14 -14.48
C LEU A 828 11.10 29.78 -14.50
N GLN A 829 10.53 29.54 -15.69
CA GLN A 829 9.15 29.09 -15.87
C GLN A 829 8.98 27.57 -15.84
N PHE A 830 10.07 26.81 -15.88
CA PHE A 830 10.04 25.34 -15.83
C PHE A 830 9.43 24.87 -14.51
N LYS A 831 8.47 23.95 -14.56
CA LYS A 831 7.81 23.39 -13.38
C LYS A 831 8.55 22.16 -12.88
N THR A 832 8.86 22.14 -11.58
CA THR A 832 9.49 20.99 -10.92
C THR A 832 8.97 20.81 -9.49
N ASN A 833 9.39 19.72 -8.85
CA ASN A 833 9.06 19.39 -7.47
C ASN A 833 10.31 19.53 -6.59
N MET A 834 10.16 20.16 -5.42
CA MET A 834 11.26 20.41 -4.49
C MET A 834 10.77 20.24 -3.04
N SER A 835 11.50 19.48 -2.23
CA SER A 835 11.14 19.29 -0.83
C SER A 835 12.39 19.15 0.05
N PHE A 836 12.48 19.96 1.11
CA PHE A 836 13.50 19.80 2.14
C PHE A 836 12.96 20.24 3.51
N ALA A 837 13.28 19.46 4.55
CA ALA A 837 12.75 19.67 5.91
C ALA A 837 13.45 20.82 6.63
N GLN A 838 14.78 20.83 6.65
CA GLN A 838 15.59 21.93 7.20
C GLN A 838 16.97 21.91 6.58
N LYS A 839 17.40 23.03 5.98
CA LYS A 839 18.74 23.14 5.36
C LYS A 839 19.29 24.57 5.46
N SER A 840 20.60 24.75 5.28
CA SER A 840 21.15 26.10 5.07
C SER A 840 20.70 26.63 3.71
N LEU A 841 20.58 27.96 3.59
CA LEU A 841 20.22 28.64 2.35
C LEU A 841 21.17 28.27 1.20
N GLU A 842 22.48 28.25 1.48
CA GLU A 842 23.50 27.88 0.50
C GLU A 842 23.32 26.45 -0.03
N PHE A 843 23.14 25.47 0.87
CA PHE A 843 22.92 24.10 0.44
C PHE A 843 21.57 23.89 -0.24
N ALA A 844 20.52 24.65 0.13
CA ALA A 844 19.23 24.57 -0.54
C ALA A 844 19.33 25.07 -1.99
N LEU A 845 20.03 26.17 -2.23
CA LEU A 845 20.21 26.74 -3.57
C LEU A 845 21.11 25.87 -4.46
N ARG A 846 22.14 25.25 -3.87
CA ARG A 846 22.99 24.30 -4.60
C ARG A 846 22.20 23.06 -5.04
N ASP A 847 21.42 22.47 -4.15
CA ASP A 847 20.56 21.33 -4.48
C ASP A 847 19.55 21.68 -5.58
N ILE A 848 18.96 22.89 -5.53
CA ILE A 848 18.05 23.36 -6.59
C ILE A 848 18.77 23.37 -7.95
N ALA A 849 19.99 23.89 -8.01
CA ALA A 849 20.78 23.94 -9.24
C ALA A 849 21.20 22.55 -9.72
N GLU A 850 21.65 21.66 -8.83
CA GLU A 850 22.06 20.29 -9.14
C GLU A 850 20.88 19.43 -9.61
N ASP A 851 19.74 19.53 -8.93
CA ASP A 851 18.50 18.85 -9.31
C ASP A 851 18.05 19.28 -10.72
N LEU A 852 18.06 20.59 -11.00
CA LEU A 852 17.71 21.11 -12.32
C LEU A 852 18.70 20.70 -13.41
N LYS A 853 20.01 20.67 -13.13
CA LYS A 853 21.03 20.15 -14.07
C LYS A 853 20.84 18.65 -14.34
N SER A 854 20.43 17.88 -13.33
CA SER A 854 20.17 16.45 -13.45
C SER A 854 18.88 16.17 -14.22
N GLU A 855 17.83 16.96 -13.98
CA GLU A 855 16.52 16.85 -14.63
C GLU A 855 16.56 17.33 -16.09
N LEU A 856 17.25 18.44 -16.36
CA LEU A 856 17.36 19.07 -17.68
C LEU A 856 18.73 18.76 -18.30
N LYS A 857 18.88 17.57 -18.86
CA LYS A 857 20.10 17.17 -19.58
C LYS A 857 20.32 18.07 -20.80
N ASN A 858 21.56 18.50 -21.02
CA ASN A 858 22.02 19.33 -22.14
C ASN A 858 21.47 20.77 -22.18
N LEU A 859 21.45 21.47 -21.05
CA LEU A 859 21.21 22.92 -21.05
C LEU A 859 22.29 23.64 -21.89
N PRO A 860 21.90 24.59 -22.78
CA PRO A 860 22.85 25.32 -23.63
C PRO A 860 23.64 26.42 -22.89
N PHE A 861 23.39 26.58 -21.59
CA PHE A 861 24.05 27.54 -20.71
C PHE A 861 24.37 26.89 -19.36
N ASP A 862 25.29 27.50 -18.62
CA ASP A 862 25.71 27.02 -17.31
C ASP A 862 24.79 27.55 -16.22
N LEU A 863 24.07 26.66 -15.53
CA LEU A 863 23.17 27.03 -14.45
C LEU A 863 23.91 27.18 -13.12
N GLU A 864 24.13 28.41 -12.65
CA GLU A 864 24.70 28.66 -11.33
C GLU A 864 23.79 29.53 -10.48
N VAL A 865 23.68 29.20 -9.18
CA VAL A 865 22.96 29.97 -8.18
C VAL A 865 23.95 30.43 -7.10
N LYS A 866 24.19 31.74 -6.98
CA LYS A 866 25.24 32.31 -6.12
C LYS A 866 24.68 33.26 -5.06
N ILE A 867 25.24 33.21 -3.86
CA ILE A 867 24.90 34.14 -2.77
C ILE A 867 25.92 35.29 -2.73
N ILE A 868 25.46 36.54 -2.91
CA ILE A 868 26.33 37.72 -2.84
C ILE A 868 26.43 38.21 -1.39
N GLY A 869 27.45 37.73 -0.68
CA GLY A 869 27.63 38.01 0.75
C GLY A 869 27.85 39.47 1.07
N ALA A 870 28.65 40.16 0.26
CA ALA A 870 28.93 41.59 0.45
C ALA A 870 27.66 42.45 0.36
N ASP A 871 26.63 42.00 -0.37
CA ASP A 871 25.34 42.69 -0.47
C ASP A 871 24.49 42.41 0.78
N LEU A 872 24.48 41.16 1.25
CA LEU A 872 23.77 40.73 2.45
C LEU A 872 24.33 41.41 3.71
N GLU A 873 25.66 41.46 3.86
CA GLU A 873 26.32 42.05 5.02
C GLU A 873 26.03 43.54 5.16
N LYS A 874 26.00 44.28 4.04
CA LYS A 874 25.67 45.72 4.02
C LYS A 874 24.26 46.03 4.52
N ASP A 875 23.33 45.09 4.39
CA ASP A 875 21.95 45.22 4.86
C ASP A 875 21.67 44.49 6.19
N GLY A 876 22.73 44.04 6.88
CA GLY A 876 22.66 43.38 8.18
C GLY A 876 22.16 41.93 8.12
N LEU A 877 22.25 41.28 6.94
CA LEU A 877 21.85 39.89 6.73
C LEU A 877 23.08 38.98 6.69
N THR A 878 22.94 37.77 7.24
CA THR A 878 23.98 36.74 7.20
C THR A 878 23.77 35.76 6.04
N ARG A 879 24.86 35.17 5.55
CA ARG A 879 24.84 34.05 4.59
C ARG A 879 24.34 32.74 5.21
N ASN A 880 24.46 32.58 6.53
CA ASN A 880 24.14 31.34 7.25
C ASN A 880 22.66 31.18 7.60
N GLN A 881 21.75 31.72 6.79
CA GLN A 881 20.31 31.58 7.03
C GLN A 881 19.86 30.13 6.88
N GLN A 882 18.85 29.73 7.66
CA GLN A 882 18.23 28.42 7.57
C GLN A 882 16.88 28.52 6.87
N VAL A 883 16.58 27.51 6.08
CA VAL A 883 15.31 27.34 5.37
C VAL A 883 14.62 26.11 5.94
N ARG A 884 13.35 26.22 6.32
CA ARG A 884 12.58 25.17 7.01
C ARG A 884 11.27 24.89 6.29
N ASP A 885 10.86 23.63 6.27
CA ASP A 885 9.54 23.16 5.83
C ASP A 885 9.13 23.61 4.41
N VAL A 886 10.09 23.63 3.47
CA VAL A 886 9.79 23.98 2.08
C VAL A 886 9.36 22.73 1.33
N VAL A 887 8.07 22.66 1.00
CA VAL A 887 7.48 21.63 0.15
C VAL A 887 6.78 22.31 -1.01
N GLN A 888 7.39 22.28 -2.20
CA GLN A 888 6.86 22.86 -3.42
C GLN A 888 6.58 21.75 -4.43
N ARG A 889 5.33 21.64 -4.88
CA ARG A 889 4.87 20.63 -5.84
C ARG A 889 4.25 21.31 -7.04
N ASP A 890 4.66 20.90 -8.24
CA ASP A 890 4.24 21.48 -9.52
C ASP A 890 4.39 23.01 -9.57
N LYS A 891 5.55 23.50 -9.11
CA LYS A 891 5.87 24.94 -9.02
C LYS A 891 6.97 25.33 -9.98
N THR A 892 6.91 26.54 -10.50
CA THR A 892 7.98 27.07 -11.38
C THR A 892 9.27 27.25 -10.59
N VAL A 893 10.44 27.16 -11.25
CA VAL A 893 11.73 27.44 -10.61
C VAL A 893 11.74 28.81 -9.93
N ALA A 894 11.12 29.83 -10.54
CA ALA A 894 10.94 31.16 -9.95
C ALA A 894 10.11 31.13 -8.65
N GLU A 895 9.00 30.39 -8.60
CA GLU A 895 8.20 30.21 -7.38
C GLU A 895 9.01 29.50 -6.28
N ILE A 896 9.81 28.51 -6.64
CA ILE A 896 10.64 27.75 -5.70
C ILE A 896 11.74 28.64 -5.11
N LEU A 897 12.48 29.36 -5.95
CA LEU A 897 13.50 30.32 -5.50
C LEU A 897 12.90 31.40 -4.60
N THR A 898 11.70 31.88 -4.92
CA THR A 898 10.97 32.85 -4.09
C THR A 898 10.61 32.27 -2.73
N ALA A 899 10.07 31.06 -2.68
CA ALA A 899 9.74 30.38 -1.43
C ALA A 899 10.99 30.19 -0.56
N VAL A 900 12.14 29.84 -1.16
CA VAL A 900 13.42 29.67 -0.45
C VAL A 900 13.88 30.98 0.19
N VAL A 901 13.94 32.09 -0.55
CA VAL A 901 14.43 33.37 0.00
C VAL A 901 13.47 34.01 1.01
N VAL A 902 12.16 33.82 0.84
CA VAL A 902 11.13 34.28 1.81
C VAL A 902 11.24 33.50 3.11
N THR A 903 11.35 32.17 3.00
CA THR A 903 11.49 31.30 4.17
C THR A 903 12.81 31.55 4.90
N ALA A 904 13.90 31.80 4.18
CA ALA A 904 15.20 32.13 4.76
C ALA A 904 15.21 33.42 5.59
N MET A 905 14.33 34.37 5.29
CA MET A 905 14.19 35.59 6.09
C MET A 905 13.23 35.44 7.27
N ALA A 906 12.33 34.46 7.24
CA ALA A 906 11.33 34.19 8.28
C ALA A 906 10.50 35.41 8.71
N THR A 907 10.28 36.38 7.82
CA THR A 907 9.57 37.64 8.13
C THR A 907 8.06 37.47 8.25
N GLY A 908 7.51 36.37 7.71
CA GLY A 908 6.06 36.15 7.60
C GLY A 908 5.34 37.14 6.69
N LYS A 909 6.09 37.97 5.96
CA LYS A 909 5.60 39.03 5.10
C LYS A 909 5.55 38.58 3.64
N PRO A 910 4.62 39.13 2.83
CA PRO A 910 4.55 38.79 1.42
C PRO A 910 5.83 39.21 0.68
N PRO A 911 6.19 38.54 -0.43
CA PRO A 911 7.42 38.83 -1.17
C PRO A 911 7.53 40.29 -1.62
N THR A 912 6.40 40.98 -1.85
CA THR A 912 6.32 42.37 -2.28
C THR A 912 6.59 43.40 -1.16
N ASP A 913 6.61 42.98 0.11
CA ASP A 913 6.85 43.89 1.23
C ASP A 913 8.32 44.36 1.23
N PRO A 914 8.59 45.67 1.35
CA PRO A 914 9.96 46.20 1.42
C PRO A 914 10.81 45.63 2.57
N ALA A 915 10.19 45.11 3.63
CA ALA A 915 10.89 44.44 4.72
C ALA A 915 11.42 43.04 4.34
N GLN A 916 10.94 42.45 3.23
CA GLN A 916 11.57 41.30 2.59
C GLN A 916 12.79 41.79 1.79
N LYS A 917 13.90 41.99 2.50
CA LYS A 917 15.14 42.55 1.94
C LYS A 917 15.86 41.60 0.99
N MET A 918 15.87 40.29 1.27
CA MET A 918 16.53 39.25 0.48
C MET A 918 15.65 38.81 -0.68
N ILE A 919 16.26 38.78 -1.87
CA ILE A 919 15.62 38.49 -3.14
C ILE A 919 16.54 37.64 -4.02
N TRP A 920 15.99 37.09 -5.10
CA TRP A 920 16.77 36.52 -6.20
C TRP A 920 16.63 37.39 -7.45
N VAL A 921 17.68 37.47 -8.25
CA VAL A 921 17.71 38.19 -9.54
C VAL A 921 18.52 37.37 -10.55
N VAL A 922 18.29 37.60 -11.85
CA VAL A 922 19.20 37.11 -12.90
C VAL A 922 20.14 38.24 -13.28
N GLY A 923 21.45 37.99 -13.23
CA GLY A 923 22.46 39.01 -13.49
C GLY A 923 23.77 38.42 -14.00
N PRO A 924 24.71 39.28 -14.44
CA PRO A 924 26.05 38.84 -14.83
C PRO A 924 26.77 38.18 -13.66
N ASP A 925 27.44 37.06 -13.94
CA ASP A 925 28.18 36.33 -12.94
C ASP A 925 29.33 37.20 -12.38
N PRO A 926 29.49 37.31 -11.05
CA PRO A 926 30.57 38.11 -10.45
C PRO A 926 31.98 37.66 -10.83
N ASP A 927 32.17 36.36 -11.07
CA ASP A 927 33.45 35.75 -11.41
C ASP A 927 33.67 35.72 -12.93
N ASN A 928 32.58 35.79 -13.71
CA ASN A 928 32.63 35.86 -15.17
C ASN A 928 31.48 36.72 -15.75
N PRO A 929 31.69 38.03 -15.92
CA PRO A 929 30.65 38.97 -16.38
C PRO A 929 30.05 38.67 -17.76
N SER A 930 30.67 37.76 -18.54
CA SER A 930 30.14 37.33 -19.85
C SER A 930 29.05 36.24 -19.76
N LYS A 931 28.80 35.69 -18.56
CA LYS A 931 27.76 34.68 -18.29
C LYS A 931 26.65 35.25 -17.41
N GLN A 932 25.43 34.72 -17.55
CA GLN A 932 24.34 35.01 -16.63
C GLN A 932 24.18 33.90 -15.59
N SER A 933 23.93 34.31 -14.34
CA SER A 933 23.70 33.43 -13.19
C SER A 933 22.52 33.94 -12.36
N ILE A 934 21.95 33.05 -11.55
CA ILE A 934 20.93 33.43 -10.57
C ILE A 934 21.65 33.90 -9.30
N LEU A 935 21.40 35.14 -8.90
CA LEU A 935 22.07 35.77 -7.77
C LEU A 935 21.08 36.00 -6.63
N ILE A 936 21.46 35.56 -5.43
CA ILE A 936 20.77 35.92 -4.19
C ILE A 936 21.45 37.15 -3.60
N THR A 937 20.69 38.24 -3.55
CA THR A 937 21.15 39.58 -3.14
C THR A 937 20.05 40.27 -2.34
N THR A 938 20.23 41.55 -2.04
CA THR A 938 19.23 42.38 -1.38
C THR A 938 18.60 43.39 -2.33
N ARG A 939 17.38 43.86 -2.01
CA ARG A 939 16.69 44.90 -2.79
C ARG A 939 17.54 46.15 -2.99
N ALA A 940 18.19 46.64 -1.92
CA ALA A 940 19.02 47.84 -1.99
C ALA A 940 20.23 47.64 -2.91
N ALA A 941 20.88 46.48 -2.82
CA ALA A 941 22.00 46.15 -3.69
C ALA A 941 21.58 45.94 -5.16
N ALA A 942 20.42 45.33 -5.40
CA ALA A 942 19.86 45.18 -6.74
C ALA A 942 19.52 46.52 -7.39
N GLU A 943 18.97 47.47 -6.63
CA GLU A 943 18.69 48.83 -7.10
C GLU A 943 19.98 49.57 -7.47
N ILE A 944 21.00 49.53 -6.60
CA ILE A 944 22.31 50.15 -6.86
C ILE A 944 23.01 49.55 -8.09
N LYS A 945 22.88 48.24 -8.29
CA LYS A 945 23.52 47.51 -9.40
C LYS A 945 22.66 47.48 -10.68
N GLY A 946 21.47 48.08 -10.64
CA GLY A 946 20.56 48.13 -11.79
C GLY A 946 20.01 46.77 -12.22
N TYR A 947 19.85 45.82 -11.31
CA TYR A 947 19.24 44.52 -11.64
C TYR A 947 17.73 44.63 -11.77
N THR A 948 17.18 43.99 -12.81
CA THR A 948 15.72 43.90 -12.98
C THR A 948 15.14 42.97 -11.92
N LEU A 949 14.24 43.49 -11.09
CA LEU A 949 13.55 42.72 -10.07
C LEU A 949 12.50 41.80 -10.70
N PRO A 950 12.44 40.51 -10.34
CA PRO A 950 11.36 39.62 -10.75
C PRO A 950 9.98 40.16 -10.32
N ALA A 951 8.95 39.95 -11.14
CA ALA A 951 7.60 40.49 -10.93
C ALA A 951 7.02 40.18 -9.53
N VAL A 952 7.37 39.02 -8.98
CA VAL A 952 6.94 38.58 -7.63
C VAL A 952 7.39 39.53 -6.51
N PHE A 953 8.45 40.30 -6.71
CA PHE A 953 8.99 41.24 -5.73
C PHE A 953 8.53 42.68 -5.92
N VAL A 954 7.92 43.03 -7.05
CA VAL A 954 7.54 44.42 -7.36
C VAL A 954 6.06 44.69 -7.06
N GLY A 955 5.22 43.64 -7.10
CA GLY A 955 3.76 43.79 -7.00
C GLY A 955 3.21 44.30 -8.33
N SER A 956 2.14 43.68 -8.82
CA SER A 956 1.46 44.06 -10.07
C SER A 956 0.73 45.39 -9.95
#